data_AF-A0A0F2NCC9-F1
#
_entry.id   AF-A0A0F2NCC9-F1
#
_cell.length_a   1.000
_cell.length_b   1.000
_cell.length_c   1.000
_cell.angle_alpha   90.00
_cell.angle_beta   90.00
_cell.angle_gamma   90.00
#
_symmetry.space_group_name_H-M   'P 1'
#
loop_
_entity.id
_entity.type
_entity.pdbx_description
1 polymer ?
#
loop_
_entity_poly.entity_id
_entity_poly.type
_entity_poly.pdbx_seq_one_letter_code
_entity_poly.pdbx_strand_id
1 'polypeptide(L)'
;MIRKIRRLLTSLWYGLVSPQYRLAKRSGFFDHSFYLDQYQDVAASGADPLVHYVTKGFAELRQPFPLFFALYYLQQIPALVKNNESPLRHFLRLGRYRGYAAHHFIEGEDSAQMAPGIDSAGPDPLTHFIMEGGSSASPLPYFDPEFYCTRYADAAGHITDPQAAYKHYLSVGLRQKRQPGVYFDTGWYLDKTPILHDRDLDPISHYYMYGILEKKSPSPLFDPAFYAKTYVVQVGEDLFAHYLRNESTEGRQPCCWFDPAFYRQRYLAGGHDPVSPLRHYLQQGYREKLYPNQRVADLAVKPLISVIVPVYNVAPAHLNNCIRSVLYQSYPHWELCLADDCSTHTDIRPLLEHWAASDSRIKVVFLAENGGISAATNAAAAAAEGSYLAFLDNDDELTPEALFSFAQAINSHGGDLFYSDEDLIGDDGTRFSIFRKPGFNRELLLCHNYVTHCVVATKTLYENVGGCDCELNGAQDLDLFLKLSEQAERVIHIPEILYHWRASESSTSINHLQKEYANEAGRQSVANALTRRGVTATVECTELKFFYRARRRLRDDLSVTVLVGWQRPTEDFNLWLSRLIATAGYQIMQVVIAVDSPERVDAVQKAGSALGVETVGFMVSGDTDLTTVYNRSCEYIRGEFVVLADSFLEVTGDGWLAALLEYGQHEETGLVGGKTNFPADQPQVTPIPDCSLTSPSYYARFLTTCSVLMNGLQCPQEVRSVGSELCLVRASLLKDAGGFKGTDFPILFFIHDLCFRLHQQRKIHIYTPYCYSTIKTYPGIPSDRELLSLQLEKARFQQSWFNLLDQGDPFYNQGLLEDRHLSTDEFRSWLTSSPAASTHTST
;
A
#
# COMPACT_ATOMS: atom_id res chain seq x y z
N MET A 1 -43.35 28.20 43.44
CA MET A 1 -44.59 28.89 42.97
C MET A 1 -44.28 30.18 42.20
N ILE A 2 -43.51 31.12 42.76
CA ILE A 2 -43.18 32.43 42.17
C ILE A 2 -42.49 32.34 40.79
N ARG A 3 -41.54 31.42 40.59
CA ARG A 3 -40.87 31.20 39.29
C ARG A 3 -41.83 30.75 38.18
N LYS A 4 -42.83 29.91 38.48
CA LYS A 4 -43.85 29.45 37.52
C LYS A 4 -44.78 30.59 37.10
N ILE A 5 -45.18 31.45 38.05
CA ILE A 5 -46.03 32.63 37.78
C ILE A 5 -45.27 33.64 36.92
N ARG A 6 -43.98 33.91 37.24
CA ARG A 6 -43.14 34.81 36.45
C ARG A 6 -42.96 34.31 35.02
N ARG A 7 -42.69 33.00 34.83
CA ARG A 7 -42.59 32.36 33.52
C ARG A 7 -43.88 32.50 32.70
N LEU A 8 -45.04 32.25 33.32
CA LEU A 8 -46.36 32.39 32.70
C LEU A 8 -46.63 33.84 32.25
N LEU A 9 -46.36 34.82 33.11
CA LEU A 9 -46.53 36.24 32.80
C LEU A 9 -45.60 36.69 31.65
N THR A 10 -44.35 36.22 31.64
CA THR A 10 -43.41 36.51 30.55
C THR A 10 -43.85 35.88 29.23
N SER A 11 -44.31 34.62 29.22
CA SER A 11 -44.85 33.95 28.03
C SER A 11 -46.11 34.64 27.48
N LEU A 12 -47.04 35.05 28.36
CA LEU A 12 -48.24 35.82 27.99
C LEU A 12 -47.89 37.17 27.38
N TRP A 13 -46.94 37.91 27.96
CA TRP A 13 -46.49 39.19 27.43
C TRP A 13 -45.85 39.04 26.05
N TYR A 14 -44.88 38.13 25.88
CA TYR A 14 -44.26 37.87 24.56
C TYR A 14 -45.26 37.33 23.53
N GLY A 15 -46.28 36.59 23.95
CA GLY A 15 -47.42 36.18 23.12
C GLY A 15 -48.19 37.36 22.52
N LEU A 16 -48.31 38.47 23.26
CA LEU A 16 -48.98 39.69 22.82
C LEU A 16 -48.07 40.60 21.98
N VAL A 17 -46.78 40.73 22.35
CA VAL A 17 -45.90 41.76 21.74
C VAL A 17 -44.94 41.24 20.67
N SER A 18 -44.60 39.96 20.62
CA SER A 18 -43.60 39.42 19.68
C SER A 18 -44.24 38.62 18.53
N PRO A 19 -44.22 39.12 17.29
CA PRO A 19 -44.67 38.37 16.11
C PRO A 19 -43.87 37.07 15.90
N GLN A 20 -42.58 37.07 16.24
CA GLN A 20 -41.71 35.91 16.11
C GLN A 20 -42.07 34.82 17.12
N TYR A 21 -42.37 35.20 18.37
CA TYR A 21 -42.84 34.26 19.39
C TYR A 21 -44.14 33.59 18.96
N ARG A 22 -45.11 34.37 18.46
CA ARG A 22 -46.38 33.81 17.96
C ARG A 22 -46.19 32.88 16.77
N LEU A 23 -45.31 33.24 15.84
CA LEU A 23 -45.03 32.43 14.65
C LEU A 23 -44.42 31.08 15.03
N ALA A 24 -43.38 31.08 15.87
CA ALA A 24 -42.72 29.86 16.33
C ALA A 24 -43.63 28.99 17.23
N LYS A 25 -44.47 29.61 18.08
CA LYS A 25 -45.41 28.88 18.94
C LYS A 25 -46.51 28.16 18.14
N ARG A 26 -46.99 28.77 17.05
CA ARG A 26 -48.07 28.24 16.22
C ARG A 26 -47.60 27.27 15.14
N SER A 27 -46.32 27.31 14.79
CA SER A 27 -45.79 26.50 13.70
C SER A 27 -45.55 25.04 14.04
N GLY A 28 -45.38 24.70 15.32
CA GLY A 28 -44.94 23.36 15.75
C GLY A 28 -43.43 23.12 15.65
N PHE A 29 -42.66 24.09 15.12
CA PHE A 29 -41.20 24.00 14.96
C PHE A 29 -40.43 24.54 16.18
N PHE A 30 -41.00 24.40 17.36
CA PHE A 30 -40.31 24.65 18.62
C PHE A 30 -40.74 23.61 19.66
N ASP A 31 -39.83 22.73 20.05
CA ASP A 31 -40.09 21.67 21.01
C ASP A 31 -39.56 22.08 22.40
N HIS A 32 -40.50 22.26 23.33
CA HIS A 32 -40.19 22.69 24.70
C HIS A 32 -39.34 21.68 25.47
N SER A 33 -39.62 20.38 25.32
CA SER A 33 -38.94 19.33 26.06
C SER A 33 -37.54 19.14 25.50
N PHE A 34 -37.42 19.01 24.18
CA PHE A 34 -36.14 18.92 23.48
C PHE A 34 -35.22 20.09 23.83
N TYR A 35 -35.73 21.33 23.80
CA TYR A 35 -34.90 22.51 24.06
C TYR A 35 -34.34 22.53 25.48
N LEU A 36 -35.12 22.09 26.46
CA LEU A 36 -34.66 22.01 27.85
C LEU A 36 -33.73 20.82 28.09
N ASP A 37 -33.98 19.70 27.42
CA ASP A 37 -33.11 18.52 27.50
C ASP A 37 -31.75 18.77 26.89
N GLN A 38 -31.69 19.52 25.77
CA GLN A 38 -30.44 19.89 25.11
C GLN A 38 -29.70 21.02 25.85
N TYR A 39 -30.42 22.00 26.38
CA TYR A 39 -29.84 23.21 26.97
C TYR A 39 -30.05 23.26 28.47
N GLN A 40 -29.19 22.53 29.19
CA GLN A 40 -29.24 22.40 30.65
C GLN A 40 -29.08 23.74 31.38
N ASP A 41 -28.36 24.69 30.79
CA ASP A 41 -28.26 26.07 31.30
C ASP A 41 -29.61 26.81 31.28
N VAL A 42 -30.41 26.61 30.23
CA VAL A 42 -31.77 27.15 30.11
C VAL A 42 -32.70 26.44 31.09
N ALA A 43 -32.59 25.12 31.23
CA ALA A 43 -33.34 24.35 32.21
C ALA A 43 -33.07 24.81 33.65
N ALA A 44 -31.80 24.97 34.02
CA ALA A 44 -31.37 25.45 35.33
C ALA A 44 -31.84 26.89 35.63
N SER A 45 -31.88 27.75 34.60
CA SER A 45 -32.34 29.13 34.74
C SER A 45 -33.84 29.26 35.08
N GLY A 46 -34.65 28.25 34.73
CA GLY A 46 -36.11 28.28 34.85
C GLY A 46 -36.81 29.28 33.92
N ALA A 47 -36.09 29.84 32.94
CA ALA A 47 -36.66 30.72 31.91
C ALA A 47 -37.68 29.98 31.03
N ASP A 48 -38.56 30.73 30.36
CA ASP A 48 -39.38 30.15 29.31
C ASP A 48 -38.49 29.82 28.09
N PRO A 49 -38.41 28.56 27.64
CA PRO A 49 -37.46 28.15 26.62
C PRO A 49 -37.76 28.80 25.26
N LEU A 50 -39.03 29.02 24.92
CA LEU A 50 -39.37 29.71 23.67
C LEU A 50 -39.03 31.20 23.74
N VAL A 51 -39.26 31.86 24.89
CA VAL A 51 -38.79 33.24 25.10
C VAL A 51 -37.27 33.32 25.02
N HIS A 52 -36.54 32.38 25.65
CA HIS A 52 -35.09 32.31 25.57
C HIS A 52 -34.63 32.19 24.11
N TYR A 53 -35.23 31.28 23.35
CA TYR A 53 -34.86 31.05 21.96
C TYR A 53 -35.03 32.30 21.09
N VAL A 54 -36.19 32.96 21.15
CA VAL A 54 -36.46 34.14 20.30
C VAL A 54 -35.71 35.40 20.73
N THR A 55 -35.12 35.43 21.93
CA THR A 55 -34.38 36.59 22.44
C THR A 55 -32.86 36.42 22.37
N LYS A 56 -32.36 35.20 22.58
CA LYS A 56 -30.92 34.88 22.65
C LYS A 56 -30.56 33.63 21.87
N GLY A 57 -31.34 32.57 22.04
CA GLY A 57 -30.99 31.24 21.54
C GLY A 57 -30.77 31.17 20.03
N PHE A 58 -31.52 31.94 19.21
CA PHE A 58 -31.30 31.93 17.76
C PHE A 58 -29.95 32.56 17.36
N ALA A 59 -29.51 33.59 18.08
CA ALA A 59 -28.23 34.27 17.82
C ALA A 59 -27.05 33.42 18.32
N GLU A 60 -27.28 32.63 19.37
CA GLU A 60 -26.36 31.60 19.87
C GLU A 60 -26.41 30.30 19.04
N LEU A 61 -27.09 30.31 17.89
CA LEU A 61 -27.23 29.17 16.97
C LEU A 61 -27.83 27.91 17.61
N ARG A 62 -28.61 28.07 18.69
CA ARG A 62 -29.31 26.96 19.35
C ARG A 62 -30.39 26.39 18.44
N GLN A 63 -30.66 25.10 18.58
CA GLN A 63 -31.66 24.37 17.81
C GLN A 63 -33.02 24.48 18.52
N PRO A 64 -34.04 25.08 17.88
CA PRO A 64 -35.38 25.20 18.47
C PRO A 64 -36.16 23.88 18.46
N PHE A 65 -35.79 22.98 17.56
CA PHE A 65 -36.53 21.76 17.25
C PHE A 65 -35.55 20.73 16.66
N PRO A 66 -35.73 19.43 16.91
CA PRO A 66 -34.82 18.38 16.43
C PRO A 66 -34.55 18.40 14.90
N LEU A 67 -35.54 18.79 14.08
CA LEU A 67 -35.41 18.84 12.62
C LEU A 67 -35.15 20.24 12.07
N PHE A 68 -34.63 21.16 12.89
CA PHE A 68 -34.22 22.48 12.44
C PHE A 68 -32.79 22.78 12.88
N PHE A 69 -31.84 22.61 11.96
CA PHE A 69 -30.43 22.87 12.20
C PHE A 69 -30.04 24.26 11.72
N ALA A 70 -29.99 25.20 12.67
CA ALA A 70 -29.79 26.61 12.42
C ALA A 70 -28.50 26.90 11.62
N LEU A 71 -27.40 26.20 11.93
CA LEU A 71 -26.11 26.42 11.27
C LEU A 71 -26.15 26.02 9.78
N TYR A 72 -26.69 24.85 9.47
CA TYR A 72 -26.86 24.39 8.09
C TYR A 72 -27.81 25.29 7.29
N TYR A 73 -28.92 25.72 7.92
CA TYR A 73 -29.85 26.64 7.28
C TYR A 73 -29.17 27.99 6.92
N LEU A 74 -28.28 28.48 7.78
CA LEU A 74 -27.51 29.69 7.55
C LEU A 74 -26.43 29.52 6.47
N GLN A 75 -25.86 28.32 6.30
CA GLN A 75 -24.90 28.04 5.23
C GLN A 75 -25.55 28.17 3.84
N GLN A 76 -26.81 27.77 3.72
CA GLN A 76 -27.57 27.96 2.47
C GLN A 76 -27.88 29.43 2.18
N ILE A 77 -27.92 30.28 3.22
CA ILE A 77 -28.28 31.70 3.10
C ILE A 77 -27.34 32.58 3.94
N PRO A 78 -26.08 32.77 3.53
CA PRO A 78 -25.09 33.55 4.30
C PRO A 78 -25.53 35.00 4.61
N ALA A 79 -26.46 35.54 3.82
CA ALA A 79 -27.03 36.87 4.04
C ALA A 79 -27.80 37.01 5.38
N LEU A 80 -28.37 35.93 5.92
CA LEU A 80 -29.09 35.97 7.19
C LEU A 80 -28.17 36.25 8.38
N VAL A 81 -26.92 35.76 8.32
CA VAL A 81 -25.89 36.02 9.33
C VAL A 81 -25.58 37.52 9.41
N LYS A 82 -25.40 38.17 8.24
CA LYS A 82 -25.12 39.60 8.16
C LYS A 82 -26.23 40.46 8.74
N ASN A 83 -27.48 40.02 8.63
CA ASN A 83 -28.66 40.75 9.08
C ASN A 83 -29.11 40.37 10.51
N ASN A 84 -28.41 39.44 11.18
CA ASN A 84 -28.78 38.86 12.47
C ASN A 84 -30.28 38.43 12.51
N GLU A 85 -30.80 37.92 11.39
CA GLU A 85 -32.19 37.48 11.29
C GLU A 85 -32.32 36.05 11.81
N SER A 86 -33.40 35.77 12.56
CA SER A 86 -33.64 34.43 13.10
C SER A 86 -33.81 33.38 11.99
N PRO A 87 -32.97 32.33 11.97
CA PRO A 87 -33.04 31.27 10.97
C PRO A 87 -34.42 30.62 10.90
N LEU A 88 -35.00 30.26 12.07
CA LEU A 88 -36.32 29.64 12.15
C LEU A 88 -37.42 30.57 11.62
N ARG A 89 -37.33 31.87 11.93
CA ARG A 89 -38.31 32.85 11.44
C ARG A 89 -38.25 32.96 9.91
N HIS A 90 -37.05 33.02 9.34
CA HIS A 90 -36.88 33.09 7.90
C HIS A 90 -37.40 31.81 7.23
N PHE A 91 -37.07 30.63 7.79
CA PHE A 91 -37.55 29.35 7.31
C PHE A 91 -39.07 29.26 7.24
N LEU A 92 -39.75 29.60 8.34
CA LEU A 92 -41.21 29.53 8.44
C LEU A 92 -41.94 30.51 7.50
N ARG A 93 -41.31 31.65 7.16
CA ARG A 93 -41.92 32.68 6.30
C ARG A 93 -41.65 32.47 4.82
N LEU A 94 -40.43 32.09 4.48
CA LEU A 94 -39.91 32.18 3.11
C LEU A 94 -39.11 30.93 2.75
N GLY A 95 -38.26 30.44 3.65
CA GLY A 95 -37.31 29.37 3.39
C GLY A 95 -37.92 28.10 2.81
N ARG A 96 -38.91 27.55 3.53
CA ARG A 96 -39.57 26.30 3.16
C ARG A 96 -40.31 26.36 1.82
N TYR A 97 -40.78 27.56 1.43
CA TYR A 97 -41.46 27.78 0.16
C TYR A 97 -40.49 28.07 -1.00
N ARG A 98 -39.21 28.27 -0.70
CA ARG A 98 -38.14 28.53 -1.67
C ARG A 98 -37.20 27.32 -1.82
N GLY A 99 -37.56 26.17 -1.27
CA GLY A 99 -36.76 24.94 -1.34
C GLY A 99 -35.53 24.91 -0.42
N TYR A 100 -35.42 25.81 0.56
CA TYR A 100 -34.33 25.76 1.53
C TYR A 100 -34.62 24.72 2.62
N ALA A 101 -33.71 23.76 2.80
CA ALA A 101 -33.88 22.66 3.74
C ALA A 101 -33.63 23.10 5.19
N ALA A 102 -34.55 22.78 6.11
CA ALA A 102 -34.44 23.10 7.53
C ALA A 102 -33.34 22.31 8.26
N HIS A 103 -32.94 21.17 7.71
CA HIS A 103 -31.94 20.28 8.26
C HIS A 103 -31.16 19.64 7.12
N HIS A 104 -29.90 19.30 7.36
CA HIS A 104 -29.05 18.63 6.35
C HIS A 104 -29.47 17.19 6.03
N PHE A 105 -30.45 16.66 6.74
CA PHE A 105 -31.01 15.32 6.53
C PHE A 105 -32.15 15.31 5.50
N ILE A 106 -32.73 16.47 5.21
CA ILE A 106 -33.95 16.61 4.41
C ILE A 106 -33.50 17.03 3.01
N GLU A 107 -33.45 16.08 2.08
CA GLU A 107 -33.07 16.34 0.68
C GLU A 107 -34.06 17.31 0.01
N GLY A 108 -33.53 18.23 -0.81
CA GLY A 108 -34.33 19.23 -1.50
C GLY A 108 -35.16 18.70 -2.68
N GLU A 109 -34.91 17.47 -3.14
CA GLU A 109 -35.56 16.93 -4.35
C GLU A 109 -37.04 16.56 -4.14
N ASP A 110 -37.42 16.05 -2.96
CA ASP A 110 -38.83 15.80 -2.62
C ASP A 110 -39.63 17.10 -2.46
N SER A 111 -38.97 18.21 -2.15
CA SER A 111 -39.60 19.54 -2.15
C SER A 111 -39.71 20.17 -3.54
N ALA A 112 -38.93 19.73 -4.53
CA ALA A 112 -38.88 20.32 -5.86
C ALA A 112 -39.78 19.60 -6.89
N GLN A 113 -40.00 18.29 -6.77
CA GLN A 113 -40.91 17.56 -7.68
C GLN A 113 -42.40 17.90 -7.50
N MET A 114 -42.76 18.70 -6.51
CA MET A 114 -44.11 19.29 -6.35
C MET A 114 -44.19 20.79 -6.69
N ALA A 115 -43.23 21.35 -7.43
CA ALA A 115 -43.23 22.75 -7.81
C ALA A 115 -43.39 22.99 -9.32
N PRO A 116 -44.63 22.97 -9.85
CA PRO A 116 -45.04 23.94 -10.84
C PRO A 116 -46.02 24.93 -10.20
N GLY A 117 -45.56 26.16 -9.98
CA GLY A 117 -46.43 27.29 -9.63
C GLY A 117 -46.61 27.53 -8.12
N ILE A 118 -46.62 28.81 -7.75
CA ILE A 118 -46.65 29.37 -6.38
C ILE A 118 -47.98 29.10 -5.62
N ASP A 119 -48.76 28.10 -6.00
CA ASP A 119 -50.10 27.84 -5.43
C ASP A 119 -50.40 26.34 -5.10
N SER A 120 -49.39 25.49 -4.89
CA SER A 120 -49.62 24.15 -4.35
C SER A 120 -49.72 24.17 -2.81
N ALA A 121 -50.95 24.11 -2.31
CA ALA A 121 -51.32 24.12 -0.89
C ALA A 121 -51.05 22.77 -0.16
N GLY A 122 -49.84 22.21 -0.31
CA GLY A 122 -49.38 21.05 0.46
C GLY A 122 -48.32 21.45 1.49
N PRO A 123 -48.31 20.88 2.72
CA PRO A 123 -47.20 21.07 3.65
C PRO A 123 -45.91 20.47 3.07
N ASP A 124 -44.76 21.15 3.25
CA ASP A 124 -43.45 20.59 2.90
C ASP A 124 -43.22 19.25 3.64
N PRO A 125 -42.34 18.35 3.14
CA PRO A 125 -42.18 16.99 3.69
C PRO A 125 -41.92 16.98 5.21
N LEU A 126 -41.21 17.97 5.72
CA LEU A 126 -40.98 18.15 7.15
C LEU A 126 -42.23 18.60 7.90
N THR A 127 -42.99 19.56 7.37
CA THR A 127 -44.29 19.96 7.93
C THR A 127 -45.30 18.79 7.90
N HIS A 128 -45.33 17.99 6.83
CA HIS A 128 -46.19 16.80 6.73
C HIS A 128 -45.79 15.72 7.75
N PHE A 129 -44.49 15.42 7.86
CA PHE A 129 -43.94 14.50 8.87
C PHE A 129 -44.25 14.94 10.30
N ILE A 130 -44.20 16.25 10.58
CA ILE A 130 -44.50 16.81 11.91
C ILE A 130 -46.01 16.81 12.21
N MET A 131 -46.87 17.08 11.21
CA MET A 131 -48.31 17.34 11.42
C MET A 131 -49.22 16.11 11.28
N GLU A 132 -48.92 15.17 10.36
CA GLU A 132 -49.87 14.11 9.99
C GLU A 132 -49.49 12.71 10.49
N GLY A 133 -48.28 12.52 11.06
CA GLY A 133 -47.87 11.25 11.69
C GLY A 133 -47.95 10.01 10.79
N GLY A 134 -47.92 10.20 9.47
CA GLY A 134 -48.14 9.15 8.47
C GLY A 134 -46.92 8.28 8.16
N SER A 135 -47.20 7.04 7.77
CA SER A 135 -46.37 5.84 7.84
C SER A 135 -45.48 5.50 6.63
N SER A 136 -44.70 6.40 6.00
CA SER A 136 -43.86 5.92 4.86
C SER A 136 -42.53 6.59 4.51
N ALA A 137 -42.01 7.60 5.21
CA ALA A 137 -40.63 8.04 4.95
C ALA A 137 -39.99 8.61 6.21
N SER A 138 -38.98 7.91 6.73
CA SER A 138 -38.00 8.53 7.61
C SER A 138 -37.38 9.71 6.84
N PRO A 139 -37.34 10.94 7.40
CA PRO A 139 -36.68 12.08 6.77
C PRO A 139 -35.15 11.94 6.77
N LEU A 140 -34.61 10.80 7.22
CA LEU A 140 -33.21 10.43 7.21
C LEU A 140 -33.04 9.15 6.36
N PRO A 141 -32.38 9.20 5.19
CA PRO A 141 -32.05 8.02 4.39
C PRO A 141 -31.35 6.90 5.16
N TYR A 142 -30.60 7.24 6.22
CA TYR A 142 -29.79 6.31 7.00
C TYR A 142 -30.35 5.92 8.37
N PHE A 143 -31.52 6.45 8.77
CA PHE A 143 -32.16 6.06 10.02
C PHE A 143 -33.15 4.92 9.78
N ASP A 144 -32.96 3.84 10.53
CA ASP A 144 -33.78 2.64 10.48
C ASP A 144 -34.45 2.44 11.85
N PRO A 145 -35.75 2.77 11.98
CA PRO A 145 -36.48 2.67 13.24
C PRO A 145 -36.49 1.25 13.82
N GLU A 146 -36.64 0.23 12.98
CA GLU A 146 -36.71 -1.17 13.42
C GLU A 146 -35.36 -1.62 13.96
N PHE A 147 -34.29 -1.36 13.21
CA PHE A 147 -32.91 -1.61 13.66
C PHE A 147 -32.61 -0.89 14.97
N TYR A 148 -32.92 0.41 15.04
CA TYR A 148 -32.61 1.25 16.19
C TYR A 148 -33.34 0.77 17.45
N CYS A 149 -34.65 0.54 17.37
CA CYS A 149 -35.46 0.07 18.49
C CYS A 149 -35.10 -1.36 18.93
N THR A 150 -34.67 -2.21 17.99
CA THR A 150 -34.19 -3.57 18.33
C THR A 150 -32.84 -3.54 19.02
N ARG A 151 -31.94 -2.65 18.60
CA ARG A 151 -30.59 -2.54 19.13
C ARG A 151 -30.53 -1.87 20.50
N TYR A 152 -31.38 -0.87 20.76
CA TYR A 152 -31.32 -0.08 21.99
C TYR A 152 -32.57 -0.30 22.86
N ALA A 153 -32.37 -0.92 24.02
CA ALA A 153 -33.45 -1.33 24.92
C ALA A 153 -34.34 -0.16 25.40
N ASP A 154 -33.78 1.03 25.58
CA ASP A 154 -34.51 2.25 25.96
C ASP A 154 -35.37 2.83 24.83
N ALA A 155 -35.07 2.49 23.58
CA ALA A 155 -35.87 2.85 22.40
C ALA A 155 -36.88 1.77 22.00
N ALA A 156 -36.84 0.56 22.60
CA ALA A 156 -37.63 -0.59 22.18
C ALA A 156 -39.15 -0.33 22.17
N GLY A 157 -39.65 0.52 23.08
CA GLY A 157 -41.06 0.91 23.14
C GLY A 157 -41.57 1.74 21.96
N HIS A 158 -40.68 2.16 21.05
CA HIS A 158 -41.01 2.98 19.88
C HIS A 158 -41.00 2.20 18.56
N ILE A 159 -40.82 0.87 18.58
CA ILE A 159 -40.67 0.07 17.35
C ILE A 159 -41.86 0.19 16.38
N THR A 160 -43.08 0.34 16.89
CA THR A 160 -44.30 0.53 16.09
C THR A 160 -44.59 2.00 15.76
N ASP A 161 -43.78 2.93 16.26
CA ASP A 161 -43.90 4.38 16.04
C ASP A 161 -42.56 4.95 15.55
N PRO A 162 -42.30 4.89 14.22
CA PRO A 162 -41.09 5.42 13.62
C PRO A 162 -40.79 6.87 13.98
N GLN A 163 -41.83 7.70 14.21
CA GLN A 163 -41.65 9.10 14.56
C GLN A 163 -41.14 9.24 16.00
N ALA A 164 -41.66 8.44 16.94
CA ALA A 164 -41.15 8.41 18.30
C ALA A 164 -39.73 7.83 18.36
N ALA A 165 -39.44 6.77 17.61
CA ALA A 165 -38.10 6.20 17.50
C ALA A 165 -37.08 7.23 17.00
N TYR A 166 -37.49 8.00 15.98
CA TYR A 166 -36.71 9.08 15.42
C TYR A 166 -36.49 10.25 16.41
N LYS A 167 -37.54 10.70 17.10
CA LYS A 167 -37.42 11.72 18.16
C LYS A 167 -36.48 11.26 19.28
N HIS A 168 -36.54 9.98 19.64
CA HIS A 168 -35.61 9.38 20.58
C HIS A 168 -34.17 9.41 20.04
N TYR A 169 -33.95 9.06 18.78
CA TYR A 169 -32.63 9.16 18.17
C TYR A 169 -32.06 10.59 18.19
N LEU A 170 -32.84 11.60 17.81
CA LEU A 170 -32.35 12.98 17.81
C LEU A 170 -32.08 13.54 19.22
N SER A 171 -32.84 13.10 20.22
CA SER A 171 -32.67 13.58 21.60
C SER A 171 -31.63 12.78 22.40
N VAL A 172 -31.53 11.47 22.20
CA VAL A 172 -30.66 10.58 22.97
C VAL A 172 -29.56 10.00 22.08
N GLY A 173 -29.95 9.45 20.93
CA GLY A 173 -29.04 8.77 20.00
C GLY A 173 -27.88 9.62 19.51
N LEU A 174 -28.14 10.85 19.01
CA LEU A 174 -27.08 11.75 18.55
C LEU A 174 -26.09 12.09 19.66
N ARG A 175 -26.59 12.42 20.86
CA ARG A 175 -25.74 12.74 22.03
C ARG A 175 -24.87 11.57 22.47
N GLN A 176 -25.39 10.35 22.34
CA GLN A 176 -24.68 9.12 22.69
C GLN A 176 -23.94 8.50 21.51
N LYS A 177 -23.87 9.19 20.35
CA LYS A 177 -23.23 8.70 19.12
C LYS A 177 -23.70 7.28 18.74
N ARG A 178 -25.01 7.03 18.86
CA ARG A 178 -25.62 5.73 18.54
C ARG A 178 -25.73 5.53 17.03
N GLN A 179 -25.60 4.27 16.62
CA GLN A 179 -25.84 3.84 15.25
C GLN A 179 -27.31 4.05 14.83
N PRO A 180 -27.60 4.86 13.80
CA PRO A 180 -28.97 5.17 13.37
C PRO A 180 -29.63 4.05 12.55
N GLY A 181 -28.83 3.21 11.90
CA GLY A 181 -29.35 2.16 11.01
C GLY A 181 -28.25 1.23 10.50
N VAL A 182 -28.64 0.22 9.74
CA VAL A 182 -27.72 -0.78 9.16
C VAL A 182 -26.68 -0.14 8.24
N TYR A 183 -27.11 0.86 7.46
CA TYR A 183 -26.30 1.44 6.39
C TYR A 183 -25.34 2.54 6.84
N PHE A 184 -25.45 3.04 8.07
CA PHE A 184 -24.51 4.00 8.63
C PHE A 184 -23.94 3.45 9.91
N ASP A 185 -22.68 3.03 9.88
CA ASP A 185 -21.98 2.51 11.06
C ASP A 185 -21.27 3.67 11.78
N THR A 186 -21.85 4.09 12.90
CA THR A 186 -21.34 5.21 13.68
C THR A 186 -19.96 4.93 14.28
N GLY A 187 -19.68 3.68 14.67
CA GLY A 187 -18.36 3.30 15.19
C GLY A 187 -17.30 3.37 14.10
N TRP A 188 -17.58 2.77 12.94
CA TRP A 188 -16.73 2.86 11.75
C TRP A 188 -16.42 4.31 11.37
N TYR A 189 -17.46 5.15 11.28
CA TYR A 189 -17.27 6.53 10.85
C TYR A 189 -16.45 7.36 11.85
N LEU A 190 -16.61 7.09 13.16
CA LEU A 190 -15.80 7.71 14.21
C LEU A 190 -14.33 7.29 14.10
N ASP A 191 -14.07 5.99 13.97
CA ASP A 191 -12.71 5.46 13.88
C ASP A 191 -11.98 5.91 12.58
N LYS A 192 -12.73 6.25 11.52
CA LYS A 192 -12.24 6.88 10.27
C LYS A 192 -12.27 8.41 10.28
N THR A 193 -12.76 9.02 11.37
CA THR A 193 -12.77 10.47 11.56
C THR A 193 -12.40 10.80 13.00
N PRO A 194 -11.15 10.53 13.43
CA PRO A 194 -10.78 10.57 14.85
C PRO A 194 -11.04 11.92 15.53
N ILE A 195 -10.99 13.02 14.78
CA ILE A 195 -11.32 14.37 15.26
C ILE A 195 -12.73 14.48 15.87
N LEU A 196 -13.65 13.56 15.55
CA LEU A 196 -15.00 13.54 16.11
C LEU A 196 -15.08 12.90 17.50
N HIS A 197 -14.05 12.23 17.99
CA HIS A 197 -14.07 11.69 19.36
C HIS A 197 -14.22 12.80 20.40
N ASP A 198 -13.46 13.89 20.22
CA ASP A 198 -13.37 15.02 21.17
C ASP A 198 -14.29 16.21 20.83
N ARG A 199 -15.20 16.05 19.87
CA ARG A 199 -16.13 17.09 19.43
C ARG A 199 -17.57 16.74 19.81
N ASP A 200 -18.31 17.77 20.19
CA ASP A 200 -19.78 17.74 20.38
C ASP A 200 -20.52 17.78 19.01
N LEU A 201 -20.01 17.07 18.01
CA LEU A 201 -20.66 16.90 16.71
C LEU A 201 -20.91 15.42 16.50
N ASP A 202 -22.16 15.07 16.19
CA ASP A 202 -22.50 13.68 15.94
C ASP A 202 -22.02 13.22 14.53
N PRO A 203 -21.69 11.93 14.37
CA PRO A 203 -21.12 11.39 13.14
C PRO A 203 -21.99 11.55 11.89
N ILE A 204 -23.31 11.34 12.00
CA ILE A 204 -24.20 11.46 10.85
C ILE A 204 -24.32 12.91 10.41
N SER A 205 -24.37 13.88 11.34
CA SER A 205 -24.33 15.30 11.01
C SER A 205 -23.04 15.69 10.32
N HIS A 206 -21.89 15.20 10.82
CA HIS A 206 -20.61 15.44 10.16
C HIS A 206 -20.60 14.88 8.73
N TYR A 207 -21.16 13.69 8.50
CA TYR A 207 -21.25 13.09 7.17
C TYR A 207 -21.98 13.97 6.17
N TYR A 208 -23.17 14.48 6.51
CA TYR A 208 -23.91 15.34 5.59
C TYR A 208 -23.27 16.71 5.39
N MET A 209 -22.63 17.26 6.42
CA MET A 209 -22.01 18.59 6.32
C MET A 209 -20.68 18.58 5.55
N TYR A 210 -19.89 17.52 5.73
CA TYR A 210 -18.50 17.46 5.27
C TYR A 210 -18.21 16.14 4.55
N GLY A 211 -18.62 15.00 5.13
CA GLY A 211 -18.29 13.67 4.62
C GLY A 211 -18.69 13.41 3.17
N ILE A 212 -19.85 13.89 2.71
CA ILE A 212 -20.27 13.77 1.30
C ILE A 212 -19.29 14.47 0.36
N LEU A 213 -18.91 15.71 0.69
CA LEU A 213 -17.97 16.51 -0.11
C LEU A 213 -16.55 15.93 -0.07
N GLU A 214 -16.15 15.40 1.09
CA GLU A 214 -14.88 14.72 1.33
C GLU A 214 -14.85 13.30 0.75
N LYS A 215 -15.96 12.81 0.17
CA LYS A 215 -16.13 11.43 -0.34
C LYS A 215 -15.81 10.37 0.72
N LYS A 216 -16.17 10.63 1.97
CA LYS A 216 -16.06 9.64 3.05
C LYS A 216 -17.07 8.52 2.87
N SER A 217 -16.71 7.33 3.34
CA SER A 217 -17.64 6.20 3.35
C SER A 217 -18.46 6.16 4.65
N PRO A 218 -19.80 6.10 4.60
CA PRO A 218 -20.65 5.98 5.77
C PRO A 218 -20.72 4.54 6.33
N SER A 219 -20.18 3.56 5.60
CA SER A 219 -20.25 2.13 5.92
C SER A 219 -18.98 1.40 5.48
N PRO A 220 -18.54 0.34 6.20
CA PRO A 220 -17.35 -0.42 5.82
C PRO A 220 -17.39 -1.06 4.43
N LEU A 221 -18.58 -1.24 3.84
CA LEU A 221 -18.76 -1.97 2.57
C LEU A 221 -19.18 -1.10 1.39
N PHE A 222 -18.94 0.20 1.48
CA PHE A 222 -19.11 1.13 0.36
C PHE A 222 -17.78 1.81 0.05
N ASP A 223 -17.36 1.78 -1.21
CA ASP A 223 -16.16 2.46 -1.69
C ASP A 223 -16.56 3.65 -2.57
N PRO A 224 -16.51 4.89 -2.03
CA PRO A 224 -16.86 6.10 -2.77
C PRO A 224 -15.99 6.33 -4.01
N ALA A 225 -14.71 5.95 -3.98
CA ALA A 225 -13.78 6.17 -5.08
C ALA A 225 -14.08 5.21 -6.24
N PHE A 226 -14.29 3.93 -5.93
CA PHE A 226 -14.77 2.96 -6.91
C PHE A 226 -16.13 3.38 -7.49
N TYR A 227 -17.10 3.70 -6.64
CA TYR A 227 -18.46 3.98 -7.08
C TYR A 227 -18.53 5.21 -8.02
N ALA A 228 -17.80 6.28 -7.69
CA ALA A 228 -17.71 7.49 -8.52
C ALA A 228 -16.99 7.26 -9.86
N LYS A 229 -16.10 6.28 -9.94
CA LYS A 229 -15.42 5.90 -11.19
C LYS A 229 -16.31 5.02 -12.08
N THR A 230 -17.16 4.20 -11.47
CA THR A 230 -17.98 3.19 -12.14
C THR A 230 -19.31 3.74 -12.64
N TYR A 231 -19.95 4.64 -11.87
CA TYR A 231 -21.30 5.13 -12.18
C TYR A 231 -21.30 6.65 -12.39
N VAL A 232 -22.18 7.11 -13.28
CA VAL A 232 -22.38 8.55 -13.52
C VAL A 232 -23.25 9.11 -12.39
N VAL A 233 -22.76 10.16 -11.73
CA VAL A 233 -23.39 10.76 -10.54
C VAL A 233 -23.31 12.29 -10.66
N GLN A 234 -24.29 13.01 -10.13
CA GLN A 234 -24.26 14.48 -10.19
C GLN A 234 -23.18 15.05 -9.25
N VAL A 235 -22.62 16.20 -9.61
CA VAL A 235 -21.60 16.87 -8.78
C VAL A 235 -22.20 17.28 -7.44
N GLY A 236 -21.62 16.79 -6.34
CA GLY A 236 -22.06 17.09 -4.98
C GLY A 236 -23.22 16.22 -4.48
N GLU A 237 -23.68 15.24 -5.27
CA GLU A 237 -24.66 14.25 -4.84
C GLU A 237 -24.06 13.28 -3.82
N ASP A 238 -24.87 12.85 -2.85
CA ASP A 238 -24.50 11.77 -1.93
C ASP A 238 -24.41 10.45 -2.72
N LEU A 239 -23.17 9.98 -2.92
CA LEU A 239 -22.88 8.76 -3.68
C LEU A 239 -23.54 7.52 -3.09
N PHE A 240 -23.67 7.45 -1.77
CA PHE A 240 -24.24 6.28 -1.11
C PHE A 240 -25.76 6.34 -1.12
N ALA A 241 -26.37 7.52 -0.98
CA ALA A 241 -27.81 7.67 -1.22
C ALA A 241 -28.17 7.33 -2.68
N HIS A 242 -27.35 7.77 -3.64
CA HIS A 242 -27.49 7.40 -5.05
C HIS A 242 -27.38 5.87 -5.25
N TYR A 243 -26.50 5.19 -4.53
CA TYR A 243 -26.45 3.72 -4.52
C TYR A 243 -27.75 3.09 -4.00
N LEU A 244 -28.23 3.51 -2.82
CA LEU A 244 -29.42 2.92 -2.19
C LEU A 244 -30.69 3.12 -3.05
N ARG A 245 -30.81 4.23 -3.77
CA ARG A 245 -31.93 4.47 -4.71
C ARG A 245 -31.95 3.50 -5.90
N ASN A 246 -30.81 2.95 -6.28
CA ASN A 246 -30.64 2.18 -7.52
C ASN A 246 -30.25 0.71 -7.30
N GLU A 247 -29.96 0.29 -6.06
CA GLU A 247 -29.49 -1.08 -5.77
C GLU A 247 -30.51 -2.16 -6.17
N SER A 248 -31.80 -1.88 -6.01
CA SER A 248 -32.88 -2.85 -6.26
C SER A 248 -33.25 -2.97 -7.74
N THR A 249 -33.03 -1.91 -8.52
CA THR A 249 -33.43 -1.83 -9.94
C THR A 249 -32.29 -2.18 -10.89
N GLU A 250 -31.06 -1.76 -10.57
CA GLU A 250 -29.91 -1.87 -11.47
C GLU A 250 -28.83 -2.85 -11.01
N GLY A 251 -28.93 -3.38 -9.78
CA GLY A 251 -27.93 -4.33 -9.25
C GLY A 251 -26.53 -3.73 -9.11
N ARG A 252 -26.45 -2.41 -8.84
CA ARG A 252 -25.17 -1.69 -8.72
C ARG A 252 -24.28 -2.26 -7.64
N GLN A 253 -22.97 -2.26 -7.87
CA GLN A 253 -21.96 -2.73 -6.94
C GLN A 253 -21.54 -1.59 -5.98
N PRO A 254 -21.57 -1.82 -4.65
CA PRO A 254 -21.16 -0.81 -3.67
C PRO A 254 -19.63 -0.68 -3.55
N CYS A 255 -18.88 -1.70 -3.96
CA CYS A 255 -17.42 -1.77 -3.99
C CYS A 255 -16.97 -2.78 -5.07
N CYS A 256 -15.67 -2.81 -5.40
CA CYS A 256 -15.14 -3.62 -6.51
C CYS A 256 -15.31 -5.15 -6.36
N TRP A 257 -15.54 -5.63 -5.14
CA TRP A 257 -15.54 -7.06 -4.83
C TRP A 257 -16.88 -7.63 -4.39
N PHE A 258 -17.91 -6.80 -4.17
CA PHE A 258 -19.24 -7.28 -3.81
C PHE A 258 -20.13 -7.34 -5.05
N ASP A 259 -20.66 -8.53 -5.36
CA ASP A 259 -21.56 -8.77 -6.48
C ASP A 259 -23.00 -9.01 -5.97
N PRO A 260 -23.88 -7.99 -6.00
CA PRO A 260 -25.25 -8.11 -5.53
C PRO A 260 -26.09 -9.10 -6.33
N ALA A 261 -25.80 -9.28 -7.63
CA ALA A 261 -26.57 -10.17 -8.50
C ALA A 261 -26.30 -11.63 -8.14
N PHE A 262 -25.01 -11.99 -8.05
CA PHE A 262 -24.59 -13.29 -7.52
C PHE A 262 -25.15 -13.54 -6.12
N TYR A 263 -24.98 -12.57 -5.21
CA TYR A 263 -25.38 -12.73 -3.82
C TYR A 263 -26.89 -12.96 -3.68
N ARG A 264 -27.70 -12.17 -4.41
CA ARG A 264 -29.16 -12.31 -4.44
C ARG A 264 -29.57 -13.67 -4.95
N GLN A 265 -29.00 -14.10 -6.09
CA GLN A 265 -29.31 -15.40 -6.68
C GLN A 265 -28.97 -16.54 -5.74
N ARG A 266 -27.86 -16.44 -5.02
CA ARG A 266 -27.35 -17.53 -4.18
C ARG A 266 -28.03 -17.64 -2.82
N TYR A 267 -28.35 -16.52 -2.17
CA TYR A 267 -28.80 -16.52 -0.76
C TYR A 267 -30.21 -15.95 -0.54
N LEU A 268 -30.72 -15.11 -1.46
CA LEU A 268 -31.97 -14.37 -1.25
C LEU A 268 -33.12 -14.81 -2.16
N ALA A 269 -32.87 -15.72 -3.11
CA ALA A 269 -33.86 -16.24 -4.04
C ALA A 269 -34.83 -17.21 -3.33
N GLY A 270 -35.83 -16.68 -2.61
CA GLY A 270 -36.84 -17.49 -1.92
C GLY A 270 -37.90 -16.74 -1.08
N GLY A 271 -37.82 -15.41 -0.95
CA GLY A 271 -38.75 -14.60 -0.14
C GLY A 271 -39.61 -13.65 -0.97
N HIS A 272 -40.83 -13.38 -0.49
CA HIS A 272 -41.78 -12.43 -1.09
C HIS A 272 -41.41 -10.94 -0.87
N ASP A 273 -40.28 -10.64 -0.24
CA ASP A 273 -39.78 -9.27 -0.02
C ASP A 273 -38.37 -9.06 -0.63
N PRO A 274 -38.11 -7.93 -1.31
CA PRO A 274 -36.81 -7.64 -1.92
C PRO A 274 -35.82 -7.16 -0.86
N VAL A 275 -35.30 -8.08 -0.03
CA VAL A 275 -34.20 -7.75 0.89
C VAL A 275 -32.98 -7.27 0.08
N SER A 276 -32.40 -6.14 0.49
CA SER A 276 -31.16 -5.62 -0.11
C SER A 276 -30.00 -6.60 0.14
N PRO A 277 -29.24 -7.00 -0.90
CA PRO A 277 -28.05 -7.82 -0.75
C PRO A 277 -27.02 -7.23 0.20
N LEU A 278 -26.74 -5.92 0.08
CA LEU A 278 -25.79 -5.23 0.96
C LEU A 278 -26.29 -5.22 2.41
N ARG A 279 -27.57 -4.90 2.63
CA ARG A 279 -28.17 -4.90 3.97
C ARG A 279 -28.08 -6.27 4.64
N HIS A 280 -28.47 -7.32 3.92
CA HIS A 280 -28.39 -8.69 4.41
C HIS A 280 -26.95 -9.07 4.74
N TYR A 281 -26.00 -8.73 3.87
CA TYR A 281 -24.60 -9.03 4.10
C TYR A 281 -24.03 -8.31 5.34
N LEU A 282 -24.34 -7.02 5.51
CA LEU A 282 -23.96 -6.21 6.68
C LEU A 282 -24.59 -6.69 7.99
N GLN A 283 -25.80 -7.24 7.97
CA GLN A 283 -26.46 -7.72 9.18
C GLN A 283 -25.97 -9.10 9.61
N GLN A 284 -25.84 -10.03 8.65
CA GLN A 284 -25.58 -11.43 8.94
C GLN A 284 -24.57 -12.09 8.00
N GLY A 285 -24.52 -11.72 6.72
CA GLY A 285 -23.77 -12.48 5.72
C GLY A 285 -22.27 -12.62 5.99
N TYR A 286 -21.59 -11.55 6.43
CA TYR A 286 -20.16 -11.64 6.73
C TYR A 286 -19.84 -12.51 7.97
N ARG A 287 -20.78 -12.64 8.91
CA ARG A 287 -20.65 -13.50 10.10
C ARG A 287 -20.94 -14.96 9.78
N GLU A 288 -21.92 -15.20 8.92
CA GLU A 288 -22.30 -16.53 8.43
C GLU A 288 -21.35 -17.09 7.37
N LYS A 289 -20.23 -16.40 7.09
CA LYS A 289 -19.22 -16.79 6.10
C LYS A 289 -19.80 -16.92 4.68
N LEU A 290 -20.80 -16.10 4.33
CA LEU A 290 -21.39 -16.10 3.00
C LEU A 290 -20.45 -15.45 1.98
N TYR A 291 -20.39 -15.99 0.76
CA TYR A 291 -19.52 -15.47 -0.30
C TYR A 291 -20.09 -14.19 -0.91
N PRO A 292 -19.32 -13.09 -1.01
CA PRO A 292 -19.79 -11.83 -1.59
C PRO A 292 -19.79 -11.82 -3.13
N ASN A 293 -19.08 -12.74 -3.77
CA ASN A 293 -18.98 -12.86 -5.22
C ASN A 293 -18.68 -14.30 -5.67
N GLN A 294 -18.79 -14.54 -6.98
CA GLN A 294 -18.54 -15.83 -7.61
C GLN A 294 -17.07 -16.28 -7.51
N ARG A 295 -16.10 -15.34 -7.65
CA ARG A 295 -14.65 -15.65 -7.61
C ARG A 295 -14.25 -16.33 -6.30
N VAL A 296 -14.77 -15.85 -5.18
CA VAL A 296 -14.54 -16.45 -3.85
C VAL A 296 -15.20 -17.83 -3.75
N ALA A 297 -16.44 -17.96 -4.26
CA ALA A 297 -17.18 -19.21 -4.22
C ALA A 297 -16.50 -20.33 -5.03
N ASP A 298 -15.86 -19.98 -6.13
CA ASP A 298 -15.25 -20.90 -7.10
C ASP A 298 -13.82 -21.36 -6.76
N LEU A 299 -13.20 -20.79 -5.72
CA LEU A 299 -11.88 -21.25 -5.26
C LEU A 299 -11.92 -22.76 -4.95
N ALA A 300 -11.02 -23.54 -5.58
CA ALA A 300 -10.99 -24.98 -5.39
C ALA A 300 -10.54 -25.35 -3.97
N VAL A 301 -9.50 -24.68 -3.48
CA VAL A 301 -9.02 -24.77 -2.11
C VAL A 301 -9.41 -23.49 -1.38
N LYS A 302 -10.03 -23.62 -0.21
CA LYS A 302 -10.43 -22.50 0.65
C LYS A 302 -9.70 -22.64 2.01
N PRO A 303 -8.39 -22.34 2.06
CA PRO A 303 -7.62 -22.49 3.29
C PRO A 303 -8.12 -21.55 4.39
N LEU A 304 -8.12 -22.01 5.64
CA LEU A 304 -8.30 -21.13 6.78
C LEU A 304 -7.00 -20.33 7.00
N ILE A 305 -7.10 -19.00 6.93
CA ILE A 305 -5.98 -18.09 7.19
C ILE A 305 -6.16 -17.47 8.58
N SER A 306 -5.23 -17.73 9.48
CA SER A 306 -5.20 -17.14 10.82
C SER A 306 -4.41 -15.84 10.79
N VAL A 307 -5.08 -14.73 11.06
CA VAL A 307 -4.42 -13.42 11.15
C VAL A 307 -3.87 -13.24 12.57
N ILE A 308 -2.56 -13.01 12.67
CA ILE A 308 -1.79 -12.97 13.92
C ILE A 308 -1.49 -11.51 14.25
N VAL A 309 -2.01 -11.03 15.38
CA VAL A 309 -1.90 -9.62 15.78
C VAL A 309 -1.38 -9.49 17.22
N PRO A 310 -0.12 -9.06 17.41
CA PRO A 310 0.39 -8.68 18.73
C PRO A 310 -0.15 -7.30 19.15
N VAL A 311 -0.72 -7.19 20.35
CA VAL A 311 -1.37 -5.97 20.85
C VAL A 311 -0.61 -5.41 22.05
N TYR A 312 -0.20 -4.14 21.97
CA TYR A 312 0.37 -3.43 23.12
C TYR A 312 0.13 -1.92 23.03
N ASN A 313 -0.62 -1.35 23.99
CA ASN A 313 -0.79 0.11 24.17
C ASN A 313 -1.17 0.93 22.91
N VAL A 314 -1.83 0.29 21.94
CA VAL A 314 -2.30 0.94 20.71
C VAL A 314 -3.47 1.89 20.99
N ALA A 315 -3.67 2.89 20.12
CA ALA A 315 -4.87 3.72 20.17
C ALA A 315 -6.13 2.86 19.89
N PRO A 316 -7.19 2.95 20.71
CA PRO A 316 -8.41 2.15 20.51
C PRO A 316 -9.02 2.26 19.10
N ALA A 317 -8.99 3.45 18.50
CA ALA A 317 -9.49 3.67 17.14
C ALA A 317 -8.68 2.91 16.07
N HIS A 318 -7.35 2.85 16.23
CA HIS A 318 -6.49 2.12 15.30
C HIS A 318 -6.69 0.61 15.43
N LEU A 319 -6.80 0.09 16.66
CA LEU A 319 -7.12 -1.32 16.89
C LEU A 319 -8.49 -1.70 16.33
N ASN A 320 -9.49 -0.82 16.45
CA ASN A 320 -10.80 -1.01 15.80
C ASN A 320 -10.68 -1.08 14.27
N ASN A 321 -9.87 -0.20 13.66
CA ASN A 321 -9.64 -0.22 12.22
C ASN A 321 -8.92 -1.51 11.78
N CYS A 322 -7.89 -1.94 12.51
CA CYS A 322 -7.20 -3.21 12.31
C CYS A 322 -8.17 -4.41 12.34
N ILE A 323 -8.94 -4.55 13.43
CA ILE A 323 -9.91 -5.65 13.60
C ILE A 323 -10.97 -5.62 12.49
N ARG A 324 -11.51 -4.44 12.14
CA ARG A 324 -12.52 -4.32 11.09
C ARG A 324 -11.97 -4.62 9.70
N SER A 325 -10.70 -4.29 9.42
CA SER A 325 -10.05 -4.63 8.16
C SER A 325 -10.05 -6.14 7.92
N VAL A 326 -9.93 -6.95 8.99
CA VAL A 326 -10.05 -8.41 8.94
C VAL A 326 -11.52 -8.84 8.90
N LEU A 327 -12.37 -8.23 9.73
CA LEU A 327 -13.80 -8.58 9.85
C LEU A 327 -14.55 -8.54 8.50
N TYR A 328 -14.22 -7.55 7.68
CA TYR A 328 -14.90 -7.26 6.41
C TYR A 328 -14.14 -7.76 5.17
N GLN A 329 -13.18 -8.67 5.33
CA GLN A 329 -12.52 -9.34 4.20
C GLN A 329 -13.54 -10.03 3.29
N SER A 330 -13.33 -9.90 1.98
CA SER A 330 -14.17 -10.54 0.96
C SER A 330 -14.05 -12.08 0.99
N TYR A 331 -12.94 -12.59 1.51
CA TYR A 331 -12.70 -13.99 1.78
C TYR A 331 -13.15 -14.35 3.20
N PRO A 332 -14.13 -15.26 3.41
CA PRO A 332 -14.72 -15.47 4.75
C PRO A 332 -14.01 -16.52 5.62
N HIS A 333 -13.03 -17.26 5.09
CA HIS A 333 -12.35 -18.35 5.80
C HIS A 333 -11.10 -17.83 6.53
N TRP A 334 -11.35 -17.01 7.54
CA TRP A 334 -10.32 -16.48 8.43
C TRP A 334 -10.69 -16.66 9.89
N GLU A 335 -9.68 -16.54 10.73
CA GLU A 335 -9.81 -16.27 12.16
C GLU A 335 -8.79 -15.19 12.54
N LEU A 336 -9.08 -14.43 13.59
CA LEU A 336 -8.24 -13.34 14.07
C LEU A 336 -7.71 -13.71 15.45
N CYS A 337 -6.42 -13.96 15.57
CA CYS A 337 -5.75 -14.34 16.80
C CYS A 337 -4.98 -13.12 17.34
N LEU A 338 -5.52 -12.52 18.40
CA LEU A 338 -4.95 -11.36 19.08
C LEU A 338 -4.23 -11.81 20.36
N ALA A 339 -3.05 -11.28 20.62
CA ALA A 339 -2.34 -11.49 21.88
C ALA A 339 -2.01 -10.14 22.54
N ASP A 340 -2.67 -9.84 23.66
CA ASP A 340 -2.39 -8.65 24.46
C ASP A 340 -1.15 -8.86 25.33
N ASP A 341 -0.08 -8.14 25.01
CA ASP A 341 1.24 -8.17 25.66
C ASP A 341 1.26 -7.37 26.98
N CYS A 342 0.24 -7.61 27.81
CA CYS A 342 0.03 -6.90 29.07
C CYS A 342 -0.08 -5.37 28.89
N SER A 343 -0.99 -4.92 28.01
CA SER A 343 -1.26 -3.49 27.80
C SER A 343 -1.58 -2.76 29.10
N THR A 344 -0.98 -1.58 29.28
CA THR A 344 -1.23 -0.69 30.42
C THR A 344 -2.39 0.27 30.18
N HIS A 345 -2.77 0.50 28.92
CA HIS A 345 -3.95 1.28 28.57
C HIS A 345 -5.22 0.56 29.02
N THR A 346 -6.01 1.21 29.89
CA THR A 346 -7.21 0.62 30.52
C THR A 346 -8.30 0.22 29.54
N ASP A 347 -8.28 0.80 28.34
CA ASP A 347 -9.34 0.64 27.34
C ASP A 347 -9.11 -0.59 26.45
N ILE A 348 -7.89 -1.14 26.40
CA ILE A 348 -7.52 -2.21 25.47
C ILE A 348 -8.19 -3.54 25.83
N ARG A 349 -8.09 -3.97 27.09
CA ARG A 349 -8.66 -5.25 27.53
C ARG A 349 -10.20 -5.30 27.34
N PRO A 350 -10.98 -4.30 27.81
CA PRO A 350 -12.42 -4.27 27.55
C PRO A 350 -12.76 -4.27 26.05
N LEU A 351 -11.95 -3.61 25.22
CA LEU A 351 -12.15 -3.58 23.77
C LEU A 351 -11.94 -4.95 23.13
N LEU A 352 -10.87 -5.66 23.50
CA LEU A 352 -10.59 -7.01 23.01
C LEU A 352 -11.67 -8.00 23.47
N GLU A 353 -12.10 -7.92 24.74
CA GLU A 353 -13.20 -8.74 25.27
C GLU A 353 -14.52 -8.49 24.52
N HIS A 354 -14.81 -7.22 24.20
CA HIS A 354 -15.99 -6.86 23.40
C HIS A 354 -15.95 -7.49 22.01
N TRP A 355 -14.82 -7.38 21.30
CA TRP A 355 -14.67 -7.95 19.96
C TRP A 355 -14.76 -9.47 19.97
N ALA A 356 -14.08 -10.15 20.91
CA ALA A 356 -14.15 -11.61 21.07
C ALA A 356 -15.57 -12.10 21.35
N ALA A 357 -16.36 -11.34 22.11
CA ALA A 357 -17.77 -11.66 22.35
C ALA A 357 -18.66 -11.41 21.12
N SER A 358 -18.26 -10.52 20.21
CA SER A 358 -19.07 -10.09 19.06
C SER A 358 -18.99 -11.00 17.83
N ASP A 359 -17.88 -11.72 17.66
CA ASP A 359 -17.64 -12.64 16.55
C ASP A 359 -16.76 -13.81 17.01
N SER A 360 -17.25 -15.04 16.87
CA SER A 360 -16.57 -16.24 17.37
C SER A 360 -15.27 -16.57 16.63
N ARG A 361 -14.99 -15.91 15.50
CA ARG A 361 -13.72 -16.03 14.77
C ARG A 361 -12.59 -15.21 15.39
N ILE A 362 -12.91 -14.32 16.34
CA ILE A 362 -11.93 -13.47 17.03
C ILE A 362 -11.53 -14.16 18.34
N LYS A 363 -10.25 -14.55 18.42
CA LYS A 363 -9.63 -15.22 19.57
C LYS A 363 -8.67 -14.24 20.23
N VAL A 364 -8.71 -14.15 21.56
CA VAL A 364 -7.85 -13.25 22.34
C VAL A 364 -7.10 -14.03 23.41
N VAL A 365 -5.79 -13.84 23.46
CA VAL A 365 -4.90 -14.33 24.52
C VAL A 365 -4.39 -13.13 25.31
N PHE A 366 -4.37 -13.23 26.63
CA PHE A 366 -3.83 -12.19 27.51
C PHE A 366 -2.56 -12.71 28.19
N LEU A 367 -1.43 -12.07 27.92
CA LEU A 367 -0.17 -12.41 28.57
C LEU A 367 -0.16 -11.86 30.00
N ALA A 368 0.49 -12.61 30.91
CA ALA A 368 0.57 -12.24 32.33
C ALA A 368 1.62 -11.15 32.61
N GLU A 369 2.59 -11.01 31.70
CA GLU A 369 3.67 -10.02 31.75
C GLU A 369 3.98 -9.56 30.32
N ASN A 370 4.63 -8.41 30.19
CA ASN A 370 5.07 -7.89 28.90
C ASN A 370 6.33 -8.66 28.43
N GLY A 371 6.17 -9.50 27.41
CA GLY A 371 7.22 -10.32 26.81
C GLY A 371 7.79 -9.74 25.51
N GLY A 372 7.24 -8.62 25.04
CA GLY A 372 7.60 -7.99 23.78
C GLY A 372 6.83 -8.57 22.59
N ILE A 373 6.97 -7.90 21.44
CA ILE A 373 6.24 -8.21 20.21
C ILE A 373 6.46 -9.65 19.74
N SER A 374 7.67 -10.20 19.88
CA SER A 374 7.95 -11.60 19.55
C SER A 374 7.15 -12.58 20.40
N ALA A 375 7.07 -12.38 21.72
CA ALA A 375 6.33 -13.25 22.63
C ALA A 375 4.82 -13.19 22.36
N ALA A 376 4.29 -11.99 22.14
CA ALA A 376 2.88 -11.80 21.77
C ALA A 376 2.56 -12.44 20.42
N THR A 377 3.43 -12.29 19.42
CA THR A 377 3.26 -12.92 18.10
C THR A 377 3.23 -14.44 18.21
N ASN A 378 4.17 -15.02 18.95
CA ASN A 378 4.21 -16.47 19.21
C ASN A 378 2.95 -16.95 19.95
N ALA A 379 2.46 -16.20 20.94
CA ALA A 379 1.25 -16.54 21.69
C ALA A 379 -0.01 -16.51 20.81
N ALA A 380 -0.14 -15.52 19.94
CA ALA A 380 -1.22 -15.45 18.96
C ALA A 380 -1.13 -16.59 17.93
N ALA A 381 0.07 -16.88 17.42
CA ALA A 381 0.30 -17.99 16.49
C ALA A 381 0.00 -19.36 17.12
N ALA A 382 0.26 -19.53 18.42
CA ALA A 382 -0.08 -20.77 19.14
C ALA A 382 -1.60 -20.99 19.25
N ALA A 383 -2.40 -19.93 19.29
CA ALA A 383 -3.87 -19.98 19.32
C ALA A 383 -4.50 -20.23 17.94
N ALA A 384 -3.71 -20.16 16.86
CA ALA A 384 -4.18 -20.32 15.49
C ALA A 384 -4.50 -21.79 15.15
N GLU A 385 -5.58 -22.01 14.41
CA GLU A 385 -6.05 -23.28 13.84
C GLU A 385 -5.91 -23.34 12.31
N GLY A 386 -5.69 -22.19 11.66
CA GLY A 386 -5.49 -22.09 10.22
C GLY A 386 -4.22 -22.77 9.73
N SER A 387 -4.26 -23.23 8.48
CA SER A 387 -3.09 -23.82 7.82
C SER A 387 -2.07 -22.76 7.39
N TYR A 388 -2.51 -21.50 7.29
CA TYR A 388 -1.68 -20.33 6.98
C TYR A 388 -1.80 -19.28 8.08
N LEU A 389 -0.69 -18.62 8.38
CA LEU A 389 -0.58 -17.50 9.30
C LEU A 389 -0.30 -16.23 8.51
N ALA A 390 -1.11 -15.19 8.69
CA ALA A 390 -0.91 -13.86 8.13
C ALA A 390 -0.54 -12.89 9.24
N PHE A 391 0.55 -12.14 9.10
CA PHE A 391 1.01 -11.21 10.15
C PHE A 391 0.47 -9.79 9.89
N LEU A 392 -0.07 -9.17 10.93
CA LEU A 392 -0.67 -7.84 10.88
C LEU A 392 -0.37 -7.08 12.18
N ASP A 393 0.12 -5.85 12.07
CA ASP A 393 0.35 -4.98 13.22
C ASP A 393 -0.97 -4.39 13.73
N ASN A 394 -1.03 -4.09 15.03
CA ASN A 394 -2.27 -3.72 15.72
C ASN A 394 -2.83 -2.33 15.36
N ASP A 395 -2.06 -1.50 14.66
CA ASP A 395 -2.46 -0.19 14.14
C ASP A 395 -2.61 -0.14 12.62
N ASP A 396 -2.29 -1.22 11.92
CA ASP A 396 -2.34 -1.33 10.47
C ASP A 396 -3.66 -1.93 9.95
N GLU A 397 -3.87 -1.88 8.64
CA GLU A 397 -5.09 -2.40 8.01
C GLU A 397 -4.78 -3.26 6.78
N LEU A 398 -5.59 -4.30 6.56
CA LEU A 398 -5.58 -5.06 5.30
C LEU A 398 -6.51 -4.41 4.27
N THR A 399 -6.19 -4.53 2.98
CA THR A 399 -7.18 -4.21 1.93
C THR A 399 -8.34 -5.20 1.96
N PRO A 400 -9.56 -4.81 1.53
CA PRO A 400 -10.72 -5.69 1.59
C PRO A 400 -10.60 -7.03 0.85
N GLU A 401 -9.72 -7.13 -0.15
CA GLU A 401 -9.45 -8.36 -0.90
C GLU A 401 -8.15 -9.06 -0.51
N ALA A 402 -7.39 -8.59 0.49
CA ALA A 402 -6.08 -9.14 0.87
C ALA A 402 -6.09 -10.66 1.05
N LEU A 403 -6.96 -11.18 1.92
CA LEU A 403 -7.03 -12.62 2.19
C LEU A 403 -7.55 -13.41 0.99
N PHE A 404 -8.37 -12.80 0.13
CA PHE A 404 -8.80 -13.41 -1.12
C PHE A 404 -7.63 -13.53 -2.11
N SER A 405 -6.82 -12.48 -2.27
CA SER A 405 -5.63 -12.50 -3.13
C SER A 405 -4.62 -13.55 -2.68
N PHE A 406 -4.38 -13.71 -1.37
CA PHE A 406 -3.56 -14.82 -0.86
C PHE A 406 -4.18 -16.19 -1.12
N ALA A 407 -5.49 -16.37 -0.88
CA ALA A 407 -6.17 -17.63 -1.19
C ALA A 407 -6.10 -17.96 -2.69
N GLN A 408 -6.21 -16.96 -3.56
CA GLN A 408 -6.05 -17.12 -5.01
C GLN A 408 -4.62 -17.52 -5.37
N ALA A 409 -3.60 -16.85 -4.80
CA ALA A 409 -2.19 -17.19 -5.02
C ALA A 409 -1.88 -18.64 -4.59
N ILE A 410 -2.42 -19.09 -3.45
CA ILE A 410 -2.31 -20.48 -2.98
C ILE A 410 -2.91 -21.46 -3.99
N ASN A 411 -4.06 -21.15 -4.59
CA ASN A 411 -4.66 -22.00 -5.62
C ASN A 411 -3.85 -22.02 -6.92
N SER A 412 -3.30 -20.88 -7.33
CA SER A 412 -2.58 -20.72 -8.61
C SER A 412 -1.18 -21.30 -8.59
N HIS A 413 -0.47 -21.16 -7.46
CA HIS A 413 0.96 -21.45 -7.37
C HIS A 413 1.29 -22.52 -6.34
N GLY A 414 0.40 -22.83 -5.39
CA GLY A 414 0.80 -23.46 -4.14
C GLY A 414 1.75 -22.54 -3.38
N GLY A 415 2.60 -23.11 -2.52
CA GLY A 415 3.62 -22.37 -1.79
C GLY A 415 3.35 -22.27 -0.29
N ASP A 416 4.42 -21.95 0.42
CA ASP A 416 4.50 -21.95 1.88
C ASP A 416 4.94 -20.62 2.48
N LEU A 417 5.39 -19.66 1.65
CA LEU A 417 5.70 -18.29 2.04
C LEU A 417 5.28 -17.29 0.94
N PHE A 418 4.56 -16.25 1.35
CA PHE A 418 4.03 -15.20 0.49
C PHE A 418 4.29 -13.82 1.10
N TYR A 419 4.40 -12.82 0.24
CA TYR A 419 4.34 -11.41 0.65
C TYR A 419 3.72 -10.52 -0.43
N SER A 420 3.29 -9.32 -0.06
CA SER A 420 2.65 -8.37 -0.98
C SER A 420 3.31 -6.99 -0.98
N ASP A 421 2.90 -6.14 -1.93
CA ASP A 421 3.15 -4.70 -1.85
C ASP A 421 2.28 -4.06 -0.75
N GLU A 422 2.66 -2.84 -0.38
CA GLU A 422 2.01 -2.04 0.67
C GLU A 422 2.03 -0.54 0.32
N ASP A 423 1.19 0.23 1.01
CA ASP A 423 1.22 1.70 1.00
C ASP A 423 1.26 2.24 2.44
N LEU A 424 1.52 3.55 2.61
CA LEU A 424 1.33 4.20 3.91
C LEU A 424 -0.04 4.85 3.99
N ILE A 425 -0.60 4.87 5.20
CA ILE A 425 -1.80 5.61 5.55
C ILE A 425 -1.55 6.54 6.73
N GLY A 426 -2.27 7.67 6.74
CA GLY A 426 -2.30 8.61 7.86
C GLY A 426 -3.21 8.11 9.00
N ASP A 427 -3.30 8.89 10.07
CA ASP A 427 -4.20 8.60 11.21
C ASP A 427 -5.67 8.46 10.79
N ASP A 428 -6.10 9.18 9.76
CA ASP A 428 -7.47 9.13 9.23
C ASP A 428 -7.68 8.07 8.12
N GLY A 429 -6.64 7.29 7.80
CA GLY A 429 -6.65 6.28 6.76
C GLY A 429 -6.41 6.82 5.34
N THR A 430 -6.07 8.10 5.18
CA THR A 430 -5.68 8.65 3.88
C THR A 430 -4.36 8.03 3.40
N ARG A 431 -4.35 7.50 2.18
CA ARG A 431 -3.17 6.85 1.59
C ARG A 431 -2.15 7.88 1.10
N PHE A 432 -0.88 7.63 1.36
CA PHE A 432 0.25 8.36 0.80
C PHE A 432 1.46 7.44 0.65
N SER A 433 2.24 7.55 -0.42
CA SER A 433 3.41 6.69 -0.71
C SER A 433 3.09 5.20 -0.93
N ILE A 434 3.69 4.60 -1.97
CA ILE A 434 3.50 3.19 -2.32
C ILE A 434 4.88 2.52 -2.32
N PHE A 435 4.95 1.30 -1.79
CA PHE A 435 6.14 0.47 -1.80
C PHE A 435 5.94 -0.69 -2.78
N ARG A 436 6.39 -0.47 -4.02
CA ARG A 436 6.45 -1.49 -5.09
C ARG A 436 7.67 -2.39 -4.85
N LYS A 437 7.48 -3.56 -4.23
CA LYS A 437 8.58 -4.46 -3.85
C LYS A 437 9.01 -5.31 -5.05
N PRO A 438 10.30 -5.64 -5.22
CA PRO A 438 10.71 -6.62 -6.21
C PRO A 438 10.21 -8.01 -5.83
N GLY A 439 10.25 -8.97 -6.77
CA GLY A 439 10.21 -10.40 -6.43
C GLY A 439 11.35 -10.79 -5.47
N PHE A 440 11.27 -12.00 -4.91
CA PHE A 440 12.12 -12.38 -3.76
C PHE A 440 13.61 -12.27 -4.09
N ASN A 441 14.32 -11.39 -3.38
CA ASN A 441 15.72 -11.04 -3.62
C ASN A 441 16.52 -11.27 -2.33
N ARG A 442 17.33 -12.34 -2.30
CA ARG A 442 17.99 -12.80 -1.07
C ARG A 442 19.07 -11.82 -0.63
N GLU A 443 19.80 -11.25 -1.58
CA GLU A 443 20.85 -10.28 -1.29
C GLU A 443 20.28 -8.95 -0.80
N LEU A 444 19.16 -8.50 -1.35
CA LEU A 444 18.49 -7.29 -0.84
C LEU A 444 18.02 -7.49 0.60
N LEU A 445 17.44 -8.65 0.92
CA LEU A 445 16.96 -8.98 2.28
C LEU A 445 18.09 -9.00 3.32
N LEU A 446 19.29 -9.44 2.94
CA LEU A 446 20.47 -9.40 3.82
C LEU A 446 20.99 -7.98 4.07
N CYS A 447 20.56 -7.02 3.25
CA CYS A 447 20.97 -5.61 3.37
C CYS A 447 19.92 -4.77 4.08
N HIS A 448 18.64 -5.03 3.86
CA HIS A 448 17.54 -4.27 4.46
C HIS A 448 16.25 -5.10 4.44
N ASN A 449 15.40 -4.92 5.44
CA ASN A 449 14.08 -5.55 5.46
C ASN A 449 13.14 -4.86 4.45
N TYR A 450 13.31 -5.16 3.16
CA TYR A 450 12.45 -4.58 2.11
C TYR A 450 11.07 -5.26 2.02
N VAL A 451 10.93 -6.42 2.67
CA VAL A 451 9.66 -7.16 2.72
C VAL A 451 8.75 -6.52 3.74
N THR A 452 9.20 -6.33 4.98
CA THR A 452 8.41 -5.76 6.09
C THR A 452 7.06 -6.47 6.24
N HIS A 453 5.98 -5.93 5.68
CA HIS A 453 4.63 -6.49 5.67
C HIS A 453 4.21 -6.91 4.25
N CYS A 454 2.97 -7.26 3.94
CA CYS A 454 2.19 -8.29 4.60
C CYS A 454 2.81 -9.65 4.29
N VAL A 455 3.20 -10.41 5.31
CA VAL A 455 3.77 -11.76 5.15
C VAL A 455 2.71 -12.80 5.49
N VAL A 456 2.60 -13.84 4.65
CA VAL A 456 1.75 -15.02 4.91
C VAL A 456 2.60 -16.28 4.77
N ALA A 457 2.62 -17.14 5.80
CA ALA A 457 3.39 -18.38 5.79
C ALA A 457 2.51 -19.57 6.19
N THR A 458 2.86 -20.78 5.77
CA THR A 458 2.21 -21.97 6.35
C THR A 458 2.53 -22.07 7.83
N LYS A 459 1.55 -22.52 8.62
CA LYS A 459 1.75 -22.74 10.06
C LYS A 459 2.88 -23.74 10.32
N THR A 460 2.96 -24.80 9.53
CA THR A 460 4.04 -25.80 9.62
C THR A 460 5.42 -25.18 9.40
N LEU A 461 5.58 -24.30 8.40
CA LEU A 461 6.86 -23.62 8.15
C LEU A 461 7.24 -22.74 9.35
N TYR A 462 6.29 -21.99 9.89
CA TYR A 462 6.49 -21.15 11.08
C TYR A 462 6.93 -21.97 12.31
N GLU A 463 6.30 -23.11 12.56
CA GLU A 463 6.66 -24.02 13.65
C GLU A 463 8.05 -24.65 13.44
N ASN A 464 8.37 -25.05 12.21
CA ASN A 464 9.67 -25.65 11.86
C ASN A 464 10.85 -24.69 12.08
N VAL A 465 10.64 -23.39 11.87
CA VAL A 465 11.67 -22.38 12.12
C VAL A 465 11.72 -21.88 13.56
N GLY A 466 10.79 -22.32 14.42
CA GLY A 466 10.72 -21.96 15.84
C GLY A 466 10.08 -20.60 16.14
N GLY A 467 9.29 -20.04 15.21
CA GLY A 467 8.59 -18.76 15.43
C GLY A 467 9.49 -17.53 15.55
N CYS A 468 9.01 -16.48 16.22
CA CYS A 468 9.77 -15.24 16.48
C CYS A 468 10.76 -15.42 17.63
N ASP A 469 11.98 -14.90 17.48
CA ASP A 469 12.98 -14.87 18.57
C ASP A 469 12.76 -13.63 19.44
N CYS A 470 12.59 -13.83 20.76
CA CYS A 470 12.39 -12.74 21.72
C CYS A 470 13.65 -11.90 21.96
N GLU A 471 14.85 -12.44 21.70
CA GLU A 471 16.10 -11.68 21.79
C GLU A 471 16.26 -10.68 20.63
N LEU A 472 15.44 -10.83 19.58
CA LEU A 472 15.47 -10.00 18.37
C LEU A 472 14.25 -9.08 18.25
N ASN A 473 13.58 -8.78 19.37
CA ASN A 473 12.55 -7.74 19.42
C ASN A 473 13.08 -6.45 18.75
N GLY A 474 12.24 -5.79 17.95
CA GLY A 474 12.59 -4.63 17.12
C GLY A 474 13.05 -4.97 15.70
N ALA A 475 13.45 -6.21 15.43
CA ALA A 475 13.77 -6.74 14.09
C ALA A 475 13.29 -8.19 13.90
N GLN A 476 12.25 -8.56 14.65
CA GLN A 476 11.69 -9.91 14.71
C GLN A 476 11.08 -10.34 13.38
N ASP A 477 10.56 -9.38 12.61
CA ASP A 477 10.01 -9.54 11.27
C ASP A 477 11.11 -9.93 10.25
N LEU A 478 12.26 -9.24 10.28
CA LEU A 478 13.42 -9.56 9.45
C LEU A 478 13.99 -10.93 9.80
N ASP A 479 14.18 -11.25 11.08
CA ASP A 479 14.67 -12.58 11.49
C ASP A 479 13.70 -13.67 11.07
N LEU A 480 12.40 -13.48 11.32
CA LEU A 480 11.38 -14.45 10.95
C LEU A 480 11.39 -14.69 9.44
N PHE A 481 11.37 -13.64 8.62
CA PHE A 481 11.37 -13.82 7.17
C PHE A 481 12.66 -14.46 6.65
N LEU A 482 13.83 -14.13 7.23
CA LEU A 482 15.08 -14.82 6.91
C LEU A 482 15.00 -16.32 7.21
N LYS A 483 14.47 -16.71 8.39
CA LYS A 483 14.30 -18.13 8.74
C LYS A 483 13.28 -18.85 7.85
N LEU A 484 12.12 -18.22 7.60
CA LEU A 484 11.08 -18.77 6.74
C LEU A 484 11.60 -18.98 5.32
N SER A 485 12.25 -17.98 4.73
CA SER A 485 12.76 -18.05 3.35
C SER A 485 13.90 -19.06 3.16
N GLU A 486 14.62 -19.42 4.22
CA GLU A 486 15.66 -20.46 4.20
C GLU A 486 15.09 -21.88 4.13
N GLN A 487 13.87 -22.09 4.63
CA GLN A 487 13.21 -23.40 4.65
C GLN A 487 12.03 -23.51 3.68
N ALA A 488 11.53 -22.38 3.17
CA ALA A 488 10.43 -22.35 2.22
C ALA A 488 10.81 -23.05 0.91
N GLU A 489 9.91 -23.87 0.38
CA GLU A 489 10.08 -24.42 -0.97
C GLU A 489 9.96 -23.30 -2.01
N ARG A 490 9.00 -22.38 -1.80
CA ARG A 490 8.70 -21.29 -2.72
C ARG A 490 8.29 -20.02 -1.99
N VAL A 491 8.95 -18.92 -2.35
CA VAL A 491 8.61 -17.57 -1.90
C VAL A 491 7.88 -16.85 -3.02
N ILE A 492 6.63 -16.43 -2.78
CA ILE A 492 5.77 -15.83 -3.79
C ILE A 492 5.47 -14.38 -3.43
N HIS A 493 5.80 -13.47 -4.36
CA HIS A 493 5.40 -12.07 -4.27
C HIS A 493 4.08 -11.86 -5.01
N ILE A 494 3.12 -11.21 -4.36
CA ILE A 494 1.88 -10.73 -4.97
C ILE A 494 2.04 -9.22 -5.20
N PRO A 495 2.22 -8.75 -6.45
CA PRO A 495 2.47 -7.33 -6.76
C PRO A 495 1.19 -6.47 -6.70
N GLU A 496 0.40 -6.68 -5.65
CA GLU A 496 -0.81 -5.93 -5.32
C GLU A 496 -0.60 -5.25 -3.96
N ILE A 497 -1.13 -4.05 -3.79
CA ILE A 497 -1.16 -3.37 -2.50
C ILE A 497 -2.21 -4.08 -1.64
N LEU A 498 -1.79 -4.93 -0.71
CA LEU A 498 -2.70 -5.69 0.16
C LEU A 498 -2.65 -5.25 1.63
N TYR A 499 -1.77 -4.31 1.95
CA TYR A 499 -1.49 -3.85 3.31
C TYR A 499 -1.38 -2.34 3.36
N HIS A 500 -1.94 -1.75 4.42
CA HIS A 500 -1.91 -0.33 4.71
C HIS A 500 -1.13 -0.11 6.01
N TRP A 501 0.10 0.38 5.87
CA TRP A 501 0.98 0.67 6.99
C TRP A 501 0.68 2.06 7.56
N ARG A 502 0.33 2.17 8.83
CA ARG A 502 0.04 3.46 9.46
C ARG A 502 1.33 4.16 9.91
N ALA A 503 1.47 5.41 9.47
CA ALA A 503 2.52 6.28 9.97
C ALA A 503 2.14 6.85 11.35
N SER A 504 2.44 6.11 12.43
CA SER A 504 2.19 6.56 13.81
C SER A 504 3.45 7.12 14.49
N GLU A 505 3.31 8.16 15.35
CA GLU A 505 4.43 8.73 16.15
C GLU A 505 5.10 7.70 17.06
N SER A 506 4.38 6.63 17.42
CA SER A 506 4.86 5.47 18.20
C SER A 506 5.65 4.44 17.39
N SER A 507 5.68 4.56 16.06
CA SER A 507 6.42 3.63 15.19
C SER A 507 7.92 3.68 15.50
N THR A 508 8.59 2.52 15.48
CA THR A 508 10.05 2.40 15.63
C THR A 508 10.80 3.25 14.59
N SER A 509 10.15 3.56 13.46
CA SER A 509 10.63 4.48 12.43
C SER A 509 10.79 5.94 12.90
N ILE A 510 10.17 6.34 14.02
CA ILE A 510 10.17 7.72 14.54
C ILE A 510 10.99 7.85 15.84
N ASN A 511 10.87 6.92 16.79
CA ASN A 511 11.51 7.05 18.12
C ASN A 511 13.02 6.72 18.15
N HIS A 512 13.86 7.71 18.47
CA HIS A 512 15.33 7.62 18.47
C HIS A 512 15.94 6.55 19.38
N LEU A 513 15.40 6.33 20.58
CA LEU A 513 15.93 5.32 21.53
C LEU A 513 15.60 3.89 21.09
N GLN A 514 14.44 3.70 20.46
CA GLN A 514 14.05 2.39 19.95
C GLN A 514 14.82 2.01 18.68
N LYS A 515 15.33 2.98 17.93
CA LYS A 515 16.13 2.74 16.71
C LYS A 515 17.47 2.07 16.95
N GLU A 516 18.12 2.27 18.10
CA GLU A 516 19.46 1.71 18.32
C GLU A 516 19.43 0.21 18.57
N TYR A 517 18.61 -0.25 19.51
CA TYR A 517 18.49 -1.68 19.81
C TYR A 517 17.88 -2.45 18.63
N ALA A 518 16.86 -1.89 17.96
CA ALA A 518 16.23 -2.52 16.80
C ALA A 518 17.19 -2.66 15.62
N ASN A 519 18.04 -1.66 15.38
CA ASN A 519 19.07 -1.73 14.35
C ASN A 519 20.15 -2.77 14.67
N GLU A 520 20.55 -2.89 15.94
CA GLU A 520 21.48 -3.94 16.35
C GLU A 520 20.84 -5.34 16.28
N ALA A 521 19.58 -5.47 16.67
CA ALA A 521 18.81 -6.71 16.50
C ALA A 521 18.78 -7.13 15.03
N GLY A 522 18.50 -6.21 14.10
CA GLY A 522 18.49 -6.54 12.67
C GLY A 522 19.88 -6.90 12.12
N ARG A 523 20.95 -6.25 12.58
CA ARG A 523 22.34 -6.67 12.27
C ARG A 523 22.60 -8.10 12.73
N GLN A 524 22.13 -8.44 13.94
CA GLN A 524 22.25 -9.79 14.49
C GLN A 524 21.39 -10.81 13.73
N SER A 525 20.18 -10.45 13.29
CA SER A 525 19.33 -11.30 12.44
C SER A 525 20.04 -11.70 11.14
N VAL A 526 20.69 -10.75 10.46
CA VAL A 526 21.49 -11.02 9.26
C VAL A 526 22.71 -11.90 9.56
N ALA A 527 23.40 -11.65 10.68
CA ALA A 527 24.54 -12.49 11.10
C ALA A 527 24.12 -13.93 11.41
N ASN A 528 22.97 -14.10 12.08
CA ASN A 528 22.38 -15.40 12.37
C ASN A 528 22.01 -16.14 11.06
N ALA A 529 21.40 -15.44 10.10
CA ALA A 529 21.06 -16.01 8.79
C ALA A 529 22.31 -16.48 8.03
N LEU A 530 23.37 -15.68 7.95
CA LEU A 530 24.62 -16.07 7.31
C LEU A 530 25.25 -17.28 7.99
N THR A 531 25.19 -17.36 9.32
CA THR A 531 25.66 -18.51 10.10
C THR A 531 24.86 -19.78 9.77
N ARG A 532 23.52 -19.70 9.73
CA ARG A 532 22.65 -20.84 9.36
C ARG A 532 22.90 -21.33 7.94
N ARG A 533 23.26 -20.41 7.02
CA ARG A 533 23.62 -20.71 5.63
C ARG A 533 25.06 -21.20 5.45
N GLY A 534 25.86 -21.27 6.51
CA GLY A 534 27.27 -21.67 6.44
C GLY A 534 28.19 -20.64 5.75
N VAL A 535 27.75 -19.38 5.65
CA VAL A 535 28.52 -18.30 5.03
C VAL A 535 29.33 -17.57 6.09
N THR A 536 30.66 -17.66 5.98
CA THR A 536 31.56 -16.91 6.89
C THR A 536 31.61 -15.44 6.47
N ALA A 537 31.07 -14.55 7.29
CA ALA A 537 31.02 -13.12 7.03
C ALA A 537 31.00 -12.30 8.33
N THR A 538 31.44 -11.04 8.26
CA THR A 538 31.15 -10.03 9.30
C THR A 538 29.99 -9.15 8.84
N VAL A 539 29.06 -8.84 9.74
CA VAL A 539 27.90 -7.98 9.43
C VAL A 539 28.06 -6.65 10.14
N GLU A 540 28.05 -5.58 9.35
CA GLU A 540 28.25 -4.21 9.80
C GLU A 540 26.96 -3.41 9.62
N CYS A 541 26.64 -2.55 10.59
CA CYS A 541 25.65 -1.49 10.39
C CYS A 541 26.23 -0.43 9.45
N THR A 542 25.43 0.06 8.50
CA THR A 542 25.84 1.17 7.62
C THR A 542 25.51 2.53 8.23
N GLU A 543 25.86 3.61 7.53
CA GLU A 543 25.45 4.97 7.91
C GLU A 543 23.92 5.16 7.83
N LEU A 544 23.24 4.38 6.98
CA LEU A 544 21.79 4.31 6.94
C LEU A 544 21.29 3.33 8.00
N LYS A 545 20.40 3.81 8.87
CA LYS A 545 19.74 2.97 9.88
C LYS A 545 18.88 1.90 9.19
N PHE A 546 18.90 0.70 9.75
CA PHE A 546 18.26 -0.51 9.24
C PHE A 546 18.82 -1.02 7.91
N PHE A 547 20.00 -0.55 7.52
CA PHE A 547 20.77 -1.08 6.39
C PHE A 547 22.07 -1.71 6.89
N TYR A 548 22.38 -2.90 6.38
CA TYR A 548 23.47 -3.76 6.81
C TYR A 548 24.39 -4.11 5.64
N ARG A 549 25.65 -4.37 5.95
CA ARG A 549 26.63 -4.87 4.99
C ARG A 549 27.21 -6.19 5.47
N ALA A 550 26.99 -7.25 4.70
CA ALA A 550 27.60 -8.54 4.91
C ALA A 550 28.95 -8.64 4.17
N ARG A 551 30.05 -8.51 4.90
CA ARG A 551 31.43 -8.68 4.42
C ARG A 551 31.83 -10.15 4.42
N ARG A 552 31.70 -10.80 3.28
CA ARG A 552 32.01 -12.24 3.13
C ARG A 552 33.52 -12.48 3.14
N ARG A 553 33.96 -13.52 3.86
CA ARG A 553 35.36 -13.93 3.85
C ARG A 553 35.74 -14.46 2.48
N LEU A 554 36.81 -13.91 1.91
CA LEU A 554 37.40 -14.41 0.67
C LEU A 554 38.30 -15.61 0.94
N ARG A 555 38.35 -16.55 0.00
CA ARG A 555 39.39 -17.59 0.02
C ARG A 555 40.76 -16.98 -0.30
N ASP A 556 41.82 -17.55 0.26
CA ASP A 556 43.19 -17.06 0.06
C ASP A 556 43.82 -17.57 -1.26
N ASP A 557 43.15 -18.49 -1.95
CA ASP A 557 43.62 -19.18 -3.16
C ASP A 557 42.92 -18.73 -4.46
N LEU A 558 42.11 -17.67 -4.41
CA LEU A 558 41.41 -17.17 -5.60
C LEU A 558 42.43 -16.62 -6.60
N SER A 559 42.25 -16.96 -7.87
CA SER A 559 43.09 -16.46 -8.95
C SER A 559 42.24 -15.69 -9.95
N VAL A 560 42.69 -14.48 -10.31
CA VAL A 560 41.91 -13.55 -11.14
C VAL A 560 42.72 -13.11 -12.35
N THR A 561 42.15 -13.31 -13.54
CA THR A 561 42.61 -12.70 -14.79
C THR A 561 41.68 -11.53 -15.15
N VAL A 562 42.24 -10.35 -15.40
CA VAL A 562 41.49 -9.18 -15.90
C VAL A 562 41.67 -9.08 -17.42
N LEU A 563 40.59 -8.93 -18.18
CA LEU A 563 40.60 -8.78 -19.64
C LEU A 563 40.22 -7.34 -20.01
N VAL A 564 41.00 -6.72 -20.89
CA VAL A 564 40.81 -5.33 -21.30
C VAL A 564 41.02 -5.20 -22.81
N GLY A 565 40.04 -4.61 -23.52
CA GLY A 565 40.24 -4.11 -24.88
C GLY A 565 40.73 -2.67 -24.84
N TRP A 566 42.01 -2.41 -25.05
CA TRP A 566 42.59 -1.08 -24.85
C TRP A 566 42.30 -0.14 -26.02
N GLN A 567 41.51 0.92 -25.77
CA GLN A 567 41.13 1.92 -26.78
C GLN A 567 41.64 3.34 -26.47
N ARG A 568 42.43 3.50 -25.40
CA ARG A 568 42.97 4.79 -24.96
C ARG A 568 44.38 5.06 -25.51
N PRO A 569 44.85 6.31 -25.46
CA PRO A 569 46.26 6.62 -25.74
C PRO A 569 47.20 5.83 -24.82
N THR A 570 48.40 5.50 -25.31
CA THR A 570 49.38 4.67 -24.57
C THR A 570 49.88 5.37 -23.30
N GLU A 571 49.90 6.70 -23.27
CA GLU A 571 50.33 7.49 -22.10
C GLU A 571 49.45 7.29 -20.85
N ASP A 572 48.16 6.94 -21.03
CA ASP A 572 47.23 6.71 -19.93
C ASP A 572 47.45 5.34 -19.25
N PHE A 573 48.12 4.44 -19.95
CA PHE A 573 48.18 3.02 -19.61
C PHE A 573 48.79 2.75 -18.23
N ASN A 574 49.97 3.33 -17.97
CA ASN A 574 50.69 3.12 -16.70
C ASN A 574 49.90 3.63 -15.50
N LEU A 575 49.25 4.79 -15.65
CA LEU A 575 48.44 5.38 -14.59
C LEU A 575 47.20 4.52 -14.32
N TRP A 576 46.52 4.10 -15.39
CA TRP A 576 45.34 3.26 -15.31
C TRP A 576 45.65 1.90 -14.67
N LEU A 577 46.67 1.19 -15.15
CA LEU A 577 47.05 -0.12 -14.65
C LEU A 577 47.52 -0.06 -13.19
N SER A 578 48.30 0.96 -12.83
CA SER A 578 48.75 1.18 -11.44
C SER A 578 47.56 1.39 -10.50
N ARG A 579 46.56 2.20 -10.90
CA ARG A 579 45.33 2.40 -10.13
C ARG A 579 44.52 1.13 -10.01
N LEU A 580 44.30 0.42 -11.11
CA LEU A 580 43.54 -0.83 -11.14
C LEU A 580 44.06 -1.84 -10.11
N ILE A 581 45.39 -2.00 -10.05
CA ILE A 581 46.06 -2.93 -9.12
C ILE A 581 46.03 -2.38 -7.69
N ALA A 582 46.38 -1.10 -7.49
CA ALA A 582 46.51 -0.51 -6.16
C ALA A 582 45.17 -0.49 -5.39
N THR A 583 44.04 -0.34 -6.09
CA THR A 583 42.71 -0.25 -5.45
C THR A 583 41.93 -1.57 -5.49
N ALA A 584 42.51 -2.66 -6.00
CA ALA A 584 41.79 -3.95 -6.13
C ALA A 584 41.32 -4.53 -4.79
N GLY A 585 42.11 -4.36 -3.72
CA GLY A 585 41.89 -5.01 -2.42
C GLY A 585 41.93 -6.54 -2.43
N TYR A 586 42.33 -7.13 -3.55
CA TYR A 586 42.68 -8.54 -3.70
C TYR A 586 43.76 -8.67 -4.79
N GLN A 587 44.58 -9.72 -4.75
CA GLN A 587 45.67 -9.88 -5.70
C GLN A 587 45.14 -10.20 -7.11
N ILE A 588 45.60 -9.43 -8.10
CA ILE A 588 45.39 -9.73 -9.51
C ILE A 588 46.52 -10.65 -9.98
N MET A 589 46.17 -11.85 -10.46
CA MET A 589 47.17 -12.80 -10.98
C MET A 589 47.71 -12.34 -12.33
N GLN A 590 46.81 -11.90 -13.22
CA GLN A 590 47.17 -11.60 -14.60
C GLN A 590 46.25 -10.52 -15.18
N VAL A 591 46.80 -9.68 -16.06
CA VAL A 591 46.03 -8.75 -16.90
C VAL A 591 46.31 -9.03 -18.37
N VAL A 592 45.27 -9.35 -19.14
CA VAL A 592 45.33 -9.64 -20.57
C VAL A 592 44.75 -8.45 -21.33
N ILE A 593 45.53 -7.91 -22.25
CA ILE A 593 45.23 -6.62 -22.88
C ILE A 593 45.36 -6.75 -24.39
N ALA A 594 44.24 -6.53 -25.08
CA ALA A 594 44.21 -6.43 -26.53
C ALA A 594 44.58 -5.00 -26.93
N VAL A 595 45.51 -4.87 -27.87
CA VAL A 595 46.01 -3.59 -28.42
C VAL A 595 46.03 -3.63 -29.95
N ASP A 596 46.15 -2.47 -30.59
CA ASP A 596 46.10 -2.27 -32.04
C ASP A 596 47.48 -2.13 -32.72
N SER A 597 48.58 -2.10 -31.95
CA SER A 597 49.94 -1.95 -32.49
C SER A 597 50.99 -2.79 -31.75
N PRO A 598 52.09 -3.22 -32.42
CA PRO A 598 53.19 -3.93 -31.78
C PRO A 598 53.86 -3.11 -30.66
N GLU A 599 54.01 -1.80 -30.85
CA GLU A 599 54.63 -0.91 -29.86
C GLU A 599 53.84 -0.87 -28.55
N ARG A 600 52.51 -1.01 -28.64
CA ARG A 600 51.63 -1.10 -27.48
C ARG A 600 51.74 -2.45 -26.78
N VAL A 601 52.05 -3.55 -27.49
CA VAL A 601 52.32 -4.85 -26.85
C VAL A 601 53.55 -4.75 -25.94
N ASP A 602 54.62 -4.12 -26.43
CA ASP A 602 55.83 -3.89 -25.64
C ASP A 602 55.56 -2.97 -24.43
N ALA A 603 54.70 -1.97 -24.60
CA ALA A 603 54.30 -1.07 -23.52
C ALA A 603 53.54 -1.83 -22.40
N VAL A 604 52.64 -2.73 -22.77
CA VAL A 604 51.90 -3.59 -21.83
C VAL A 604 52.87 -4.41 -20.97
N GLN A 605 53.82 -5.11 -21.61
CA GLN A 605 54.79 -5.96 -20.93
C GLN A 605 55.72 -5.17 -19.98
N LYS A 606 56.17 -3.98 -20.41
CA LYS A 606 57.01 -3.10 -19.59
C LYS A 606 56.26 -2.60 -18.35
N ALA A 607 55.00 -2.21 -18.48
CA ALA A 607 54.22 -1.73 -17.34
C ALA A 607 53.94 -2.83 -16.32
N GLY A 608 53.56 -4.03 -16.78
CA GLY A 608 53.35 -5.18 -15.89
C GLY A 608 54.60 -5.53 -15.10
N SER A 609 55.76 -5.56 -15.77
CA SER A 609 57.06 -5.80 -15.13
C SER A 609 57.39 -4.75 -14.06
N ALA A 610 57.04 -3.47 -14.30
CA ALA A 610 57.27 -2.39 -13.35
C ALA A 610 56.36 -2.47 -12.11
N LEU A 611 55.17 -3.05 -12.25
CA LEU A 611 54.17 -3.18 -11.18
C LEU A 611 54.18 -4.56 -10.51
N GLY A 612 55.03 -5.49 -10.98
CA GLY A 612 55.12 -6.85 -10.44
C GLY A 612 53.88 -7.71 -10.73
N VAL A 613 53.14 -7.41 -11.79
CA VAL A 613 51.93 -8.16 -12.21
C VAL A 613 52.16 -8.79 -13.58
N GLU A 614 51.70 -10.03 -13.75
CA GLU A 614 51.78 -10.69 -15.06
C GLU A 614 50.86 -9.97 -16.04
N THR A 615 51.41 -9.46 -17.14
CA THR A 615 50.64 -8.82 -18.21
C THR A 615 50.88 -9.53 -19.53
N VAL A 616 49.80 -9.78 -20.27
CA VAL A 616 49.85 -10.35 -21.62
C VAL A 616 49.25 -9.35 -22.59
N GLY A 617 50.09 -8.74 -23.42
CA GLY A 617 49.65 -7.91 -24.54
C GLY A 617 49.55 -8.75 -25.81
N PHE A 618 48.46 -8.62 -26.58
CA PHE A 618 48.35 -9.23 -27.91
C PHE A 618 47.67 -8.29 -28.91
N MET A 619 48.00 -8.47 -30.19
CA MET A 619 47.48 -7.61 -31.25
C MET A 619 46.12 -8.06 -31.76
N VAL A 620 45.26 -7.07 -31.98
CA VAL A 620 43.97 -7.18 -32.65
C VAL A 620 43.89 -6.10 -33.74
N SER A 621 43.29 -6.41 -34.88
CA SER A 621 43.10 -5.44 -35.97
C SER A 621 42.18 -4.29 -35.54
N GLY A 622 42.42 -3.08 -36.05
CA GLY A 622 41.65 -1.87 -35.68
C GLY A 622 40.14 -1.95 -35.95
N ASP A 623 39.69 -2.75 -36.91
CA ASP A 623 38.26 -2.91 -37.27
C ASP A 623 37.57 -4.10 -36.56
N THR A 624 38.14 -4.61 -35.47
CA THR A 624 37.63 -5.82 -34.80
C THR A 624 36.57 -5.47 -33.75
N ASP A 625 35.46 -6.21 -33.73
CA ASP A 625 34.42 -6.03 -32.74
C ASP A 625 34.88 -6.46 -31.32
N LEU A 626 34.21 -5.91 -30.31
CA LEU A 626 34.55 -6.09 -28.90
C LEU A 626 34.45 -7.56 -28.47
N THR A 627 33.51 -8.30 -29.05
CA THR A 627 33.31 -9.70 -28.70
C THR A 627 34.41 -10.59 -29.25
N THR A 628 34.88 -10.34 -30.47
CA THR A 628 36.05 -10.99 -31.03
C THR A 628 37.30 -10.70 -30.20
N VAL A 629 37.47 -9.46 -29.71
CA VAL A 629 38.54 -9.11 -28.76
C VAL A 629 38.48 -10.00 -27.52
N TYR A 630 37.33 -10.05 -26.84
CA TYR A 630 37.20 -10.82 -25.59
C TYR A 630 37.31 -12.34 -25.80
N ASN A 631 36.77 -12.88 -26.89
CA ASN A 631 36.92 -14.31 -27.21
C ASN A 631 38.39 -14.69 -27.44
N ARG A 632 39.18 -13.86 -28.12
CA ARG A 632 40.63 -14.09 -28.27
C ARG A 632 41.36 -13.95 -26.94
N SER A 633 40.97 -12.98 -26.10
CA SER A 633 41.51 -12.82 -24.75
C SER A 633 41.28 -14.07 -23.87
N CYS A 634 40.22 -14.85 -24.16
CA CYS A 634 39.93 -16.07 -23.40
C CYS A 634 41.01 -17.16 -23.55
N GLU A 635 41.80 -17.15 -24.63
CA GLU A 635 42.90 -18.11 -24.85
C GLU A 635 44.04 -17.94 -23.82
N TYR A 636 44.12 -16.77 -23.17
CA TYR A 636 45.17 -16.43 -22.23
C TYR A 636 44.74 -16.54 -20.76
N ILE A 637 43.47 -16.85 -20.48
CA ILE A 637 42.95 -16.94 -19.11
C ILE A 637 43.70 -18.02 -18.33
N ARG A 638 44.21 -17.63 -17.16
CA ARG A 638 44.84 -18.54 -16.19
C ARG A 638 44.14 -18.55 -14.83
N GLY A 639 43.43 -17.48 -14.50
CA GLY A 639 42.69 -17.37 -13.24
C GLY A 639 41.42 -18.22 -13.22
N GLU A 640 41.01 -18.61 -12.01
CA GLU A 640 39.69 -19.19 -11.74
C GLU A 640 38.56 -18.21 -12.10
N PHE A 641 38.80 -16.91 -11.88
CA PHE A 641 37.87 -15.83 -12.18
C PHE A 641 38.40 -14.91 -13.27
N VAL A 642 37.47 -14.38 -14.03
CA VAL A 642 37.69 -13.44 -15.12
C VAL A 642 36.96 -12.15 -14.80
N VAL A 643 37.66 -11.02 -14.86
CA VAL A 643 37.05 -9.70 -14.85
C VAL A 643 37.11 -9.13 -16.25
N LEU A 644 35.97 -8.68 -16.77
CA LEU A 644 35.91 -7.82 -17.95
C LEU A 644 35.94 -6.38 -17.47
N ALA A 645 36.86 -5.58 -17.99
CA ALA A 645 36.96 -4.17 -17.67
C ALA A 645 37.07 -3.34 -18.95
N ASP A 646 36.17 -2.36 -19.09
CA ASP A 646 36.22 -1.39 -20.17
C ASP A 646 37.44 -0.45 -20.02
N SER A 647 38.11 -0.11 -21.12
CA SER A 647 39.31 0.73 -21.07
C SER A 647 39.04 2.17 -20.60
N PHE A 648 37.83 2.71 -20.81
CA PHE A 648 37.42 4.04 -20.37
C PHE A 648 36.98 4.09 -18.91
N LEU A 649 36.89 2.94 -18.25
CA LEU A 649 36.51 2.83 -16.87
C LEU A 649 37.63 3.28 -15.94
N GLU A 650 37.32 4.18 -15.02
CA GLU A 650 38.18 4.52 -13.89
C GLU A 650 37.54 3.93 -12.63
N VAL A 651 38.21 2.95 -12.00
CA VAL A 651 37.80 2.45 -10.69
C VAL A 651 38.10 3.52 -9.64
N THR A 652 37.11 3.86 -8.82
CA THR A 652 37.22 4.95 -7.85
C THR A 652 37.03 4.51 -6.40
N GLY A 653 36.53 3.30 -6.17
CA GLY A 653 36.47 2.68 -4.84
C GLY A 653 37.66 1.77 -4.55
N ASP A 654 38.18 1.83 -3.31
CA ASP A 654 39.13 0.85 -2.80
C ASP A 654 38.44 -0.49 -2.54
N GLY A 655 39.14 -1.59 -2.82
CA GLY A 655 38.64 -2.94 -2.64
C GLY A 655 37.64 -3.40 -3.69
N TRP A 656 37.67 -2.83 -4.90
CA TRP A 656 36.68 -3.13 -5.94
C TRP A 656 36.65 -4.61 -6.33
N LEU A 657 37.82 -5.26 -6.44
CA LEU A 657 37.91 -6.67 -6.82
C LEU A 657 37.47 -7.56 -5.66
N ALA A 658 37.88 -7.22 -4.43
CA ALA A 658 37.39 -7.90 -3.23
C ALA A 658 35.86 -7.87 -3.16
N ALA A 659 35.23 -6.72 -3.43
CA ALA A 659 33.77 -6.57 -3.44
C ALA A 659 33.08 -7.43 -4.52
N LEU A 660 33.67 -7.60 -5.70
CA LEU A 660 33.13 -8.52 -6.71
C LEU A 660 33.28 -9.98 -6.26
N LEU A 661 34.42 -10.34 -5.68
CA LEU A 661 34.72 -11.71 -5.22
C LEU A 661 33.89 -12.13 -4.00
N GLU A 662 33.47 -11.19 -3.15
CA GLU A 662 32.60 -11.46 -1.99
C GLU A 662 31.36 -12.27 -2.43
N TYR A 663 30.80 -11.93 -3.59
CA TYR A 663 29.65 -12.61 -4.19
C TYR A 663 30.07 -13.66 -5.22
N GLY A 664 31.05 -13.35 -6.08
CA GLY A 664 31.41 -14.19 -7.22
C GLY A 664 31.94 -15.57 -6.85
N GLN A 665 32.51 -15.73 -5.66
CA GLN A 665 33.04 -17.02 -5.22
C GLN A 665 31.96 -18.08 -4.96
N HIS A 666 30.70 -17.68 -4.74
CA HIS A 666 29.58 -18.61 -4.54
C HIS A 666 29.28 -19.42 -5.81
N GLU A 667 28.94 -20.69 -5.64
CA GLU A 667 28.77 -21.63 -6.76
C GLU A 667 27.56 -21.29 -7.64
N GLU A 668 26.48 -20.79 -7.04
CA GLU A 668 25.26 -20.39 -7.75
C GLU A 668 25.42 -19.11 -8.58
N THR A 669 26.45 -18.31 -8.30
CA THR A 669 26.69 -17.03 -8.98
C THR A 669 27.21 -17.22 -10.40
N GLY A 670 26.52 -16.59 -11.36
CA GLY A 670 26.91 -16.49 -12.76
C GLY A 670 27.83 -15.30 -13.00
N LEU A 671 27.29 -14.09 -12.85
CA LEU A 671 28.05 -12.84 -13.04
C LEU A 671 27.85 -11.90 -11.85
N VAL A 672 28.87 -11.10 -11.55
CA VAL A 672 28.79 -10.00 -10.58
C VAL A 672 29.16 -8.70 -11.28
N GLY A 673 28.29 -7.70 -11.21
CA GLY A 673 28.49 -6.38 -11.81
C GLY A 673 28.70 -5.29 -10.77
N GLY A 674 29.59 -4.35 -11.07
CA GLY A 674 29.77 -3.14 -10.27
C GLY A 674 28.79 -2.02 -10.62
N LYS A 675 28.75 -0.99 -9.79
CA LYS A 675 28.07 0.27 -10.06
C LYS A 675 28.95 1.17 -10.94
N THR A 676 28.47 1.45 -12.15
CA THR A 676 29.13 2.37 -13.08
C THR A 676 28.37 3.69 -13.18
N ASN A 677 29.04 4.79 -12.90
CA ASN A 677 28.51 6.13 -13.17
C ASN A 677 28.93 6.62 -14.56
N PHE A 678 27.95 7.11 -15.31
CA PHE A 678 28.12 7.67 -16.65
C PHE A 678 28.15 9.21 -16.59
N PRO A 679 28.76 9.89 -17.59
CA PRO A 679 28.78 11.34 -17.62
C PRO A 679 27.38 11.94 -17.84
N ALA A 680 27.19 13.19 -17.42
CA ALA A 680 25.88 13.84 -17.36
C ALA A 680 25.22 14.11 -18.72
N ASP A 681 25.99 14.04 -19.81
CA ASP A 681 25.53 14.16 -21.19
C ASP A 681 24.88 12.85 -21.72
N GLN A 682 25.04 11.74 -20.99
CA GLN A 682 24.37 10.49 -21.30
C GLN A 682 22.95 10.47 -20.70
N PRO A 683 21.97 9.84 -21.38
CA PRO A 683 20.63 9.67 -20.83
C PRO A 683 20.69 8.97 -19.46
N GLN A 684 20.03 9.55 -18.46
CA GLN A 684 19.81 8.88 -17.18
C GLN A 684 18.77 7.78 -17.39
N VAL A 685 19.05 6.57 -16.91
CA VAL A 685 18.13 5.43 -16.98
C VAL A 685 17.64 5.15 -15.57
N THR A 686 16.32 5.07 -15.42
CA THR A 686 15.67 4.74 -14.15
C THR A 686 14.96 3.39 -14.29
N PRO A 687 14.54 2.76 -13.18
CA PRO A 687 13.69 1.57 -13.27
C PRO A 687 12.36 1.82 -13.99
N ILE A 688 11.87 3.06 -14.05
CA ILE A 688 10.73 3.43 -14.89
C ILE A 688 11.26 3.72 -16.32
N PRO A 689 10.80 2.95 -17.32
CA PRO A 689 11.24 3.13 -18.71
C PRO A 689 10.58 4.36 -19.35
N ASP A 690 11.31 4.96 -20.29
CA ASP A 690 10.74 5.83 -21.32
C ASP A 690 10.57 4.98 -22.60
N CYS A 691 9.36 4.47 -22.80
CA CYS A 691 9.01 3.61 -23.93
C CYS A 691 9.08 4.34 -25.28
N SER A 692 9.21 5.68 -25.30
CA SER A 692 9.41 6.44 -26.54
C SER A 692 10.85 6.36 -27.08
N LEU A 693 11.81 6.00 -26.21
CA LEU A 693 13.22 5.91 -26.58
C LEU A 693 13.54 4.56 -27.25
N THR A 694 13.98 4.62 -28.50
CA THR A 694 14.36 3.44 -29.30
C THR A 694 15.87 3.16 -29.33
N SER A 695 16.67 3.98 -28.63
CA SER A 695 18.12 3.85 -28.57
C SER A 695 18.55 2.47 -28.03
N PRO A 696 19.46 1.74 -28.72
CA PRO A 696 19.95 0.45 -28.24
C PRO A 696 20.69 0.57 -26.91
N SER A 697 21.50 1.62 -26.73
CA SER A 697 22.26 1.86 -25.50
C SER A 697 21.34 2.18 -24.31
N TYR A 698 20.25 2.92 -24.54
CA TYR A 698 19.24 3.15 -23.51
C TYR A 698 18.58 1.82 -23.09
N TYR A 699 18.18 1.00 -24.07
CA TYR A 699 17.56 -0.30 -23.83
C TYR A 699 18.50 -1.26 -23.07
N ALA A 700 19.77 -1.37 -23.47
CA ALA A 700 20.76 -2.19 -22.79
C ALA A 700 20.97 -1.75 -21.33
N ARG A 701 21.09 -0.44 -21.08
CA ARG A 701 21.20 0.11 -19.71
C ARG A 701 19.91 -0.06 -18.90
N PHE A 702 18.75 -0.07 -19.54
CA PHE A 702 17.50 -0.40 -18.85
C PHE A 702 17.52 -1.84 -18.33
N LEU A 703 17.98 -2.81 -19.13
CA LEU A 703 18.09 -4.21 -18.71
C LEU A 703 19.03 -4.44 -17.51
N THR A 704 19.97 -3.53 -17.23
CA THR A 704 20.83 -3.62 -16.03
C THR A 704 20.26 -2.90 -14.82
N THR A 705 19.35 -1.94 -15.04
CA THR A 705 18.86 -1.03 -14.00
C THR A 705 17.47 -1.42 -13.50
N CYS A 706 16.63 -2.05 -14.34
CA CYS A 706 15.25 -2.38 -14.01
C CYS A 706 15.11 -3.33 -12.81
N SER A 707 16.10 -4.20 -12.57
CA SER A 707 16.12 -5.10 -11.41
C SER A 707 16.47 -4.37 -10.09
N VAL A 708 17.03 -3.15 -10.14
CA VAL A 708 17.61 -2.47 -8.97
C VAL A 708 16.57 -1.53 -8.34
N LEU A 709 15.74 -2.07 -7.44
CA LEU A 709 14.63 -1.37 -6.77
C LEU A 709 14.91 -1.08 -5.28
N MET A 710 13.98 -0.38 -4.60
CA MET A 710 13.95 -0.21 -3.13
C MET A 710 15.30 0.25 -2.51
N ASN A 711 15.74 1.48 -2.84
CA ASN A 711 17.06 2.01 -2.45
C ASN A 711 18.27 1.18 -2.94
N GLY A 712 18.06 0.39 -4.00
CA GLY A 712 19.02 -0.59 -4.51
C GLY A 712 20.37 -0.06 -4.96
N LEU A 713 20.48 1.22 -5.28
CA LEU A 713 21.77 1.84 -5.61
C LEU A 713 22.80 1.81 -4.46
N GLN A 714 22.36 1.40 -3.26
CA GLN A 714 23.17 1.27 -2.06
C GLN A 714 23.23 -0.17 -1.51
N CYS A 715 22.44 -1.09 -2.06
CA CYS A 715 22.38 -2.49 -1.62
C CYS A 715 22.77 -3.45 -2.75
N PRO A 716 23.58 -4.47 -2.47
CA PRO A 716 23.70 -5.66 -3.31
C PRO A 716 22.34 -6.28 -3.63
N GLN A 717 22.13 -6.70 -4.87
CA GLN A 717 20.87 -7.31 -5.33
C GLN A 717 21.12 -8.41 -6.33
N GLU A 718 20.26 -9.43 -6.29
CA GLU A 718 20.07 -10.30 -7.45
C GLU A 718 19.45 -9.50 -8.60
N VAL A 719 19.98 -9.67 -9.80
CA VAL A 719 19.55 -8.96 -11.01
C VAL A 719 19.43 -9.91 -12.19
N ARG A 720 18.65 -9.54 -13.20
CA ARG A 720 18.55 -10.33 -14.43
C ARG A 720 19.79 -10.21 -15.30
N SER A 721 20.41 -9.03 -15.33
CA SER A 721 21.58 -8.74 -16.15
C SER A 721 22.48 -7.73 -15.47
N VAL A 722 23.79 -7.87 -15.70
CA VAL A 722 24.80 -6.88 -15.28
C VAL A 722 25.29 -6.08 -16.49
N GLY A 723 25.97 -4.95 -16.23
CA GLY A 723 26.61 -4.14 -17.27
C GLY A 723 27.92 -4.74 -17.78
N SER A 724 28.30 -4.36 -18.99
CA SER A 724 29.53 -4.82 -19.65
C SER A 724 30.79 -4.05 -19.24
N GLU A 725 30.63 -2.94 -18.54
CA GLU A 725 31.72 -2.03 -18.22
C GLU A 725 32.69 -2.63 -17.20
N LEU A 726 32.14 -3.33 -16.19
CA LEU A 726 32.90 -4.02 -15.16
C LEU A 726 32.10 -5.17 -14.59
N CYS A 727 32.46 -6.40 -14.97
CA CYS A 727 31.82 -7.59 -14.43
C CYS A 727 32.81 -8.75 -14.22
N LEU A 728 32.50 -9.58 -13.23
CA LEU A 728 33.25 -10.78 -12.86
C LEU A 728 32.44 -12.03 -13.24
N VAL A 729 33.11 -13.02 -13.82
CA VAL A 729 32.55 -14.34 -14.13
C VAL A 729 33.57 -15.44 -13.81
N ARG A 730 33.11 -16.63 -13.44
CA ARG A 730 34.00 -17.79 -13.29
C ARG A 730 34.48 -18.26 -14.66
N ALA A 731 35.77 -18.52 -14.81
CA ALA A 731 36.37 -18.92 -16.09
C ALA A 731 35.73 -20.21 -16.66
N SER A 732 35.41 -21.18 -15.80
CA SER A 732 34.72 -22.40 -16.20
C SER A 732 33.34 -22.12 -16.77
N LEU A 733 32.56 -21.23 -16.16
CA LEU A 733 31.22 -20.88 -16.65
C LEU A 733 31.29 -20.20 -18.02
N LEU A 734 32.24 -19.28 -18.22
CA LEU A 734 32.44 -18.64 -19.52
C LEU A 734 32.81 -19.66 -20.60
N LYS A 735 33.67 -20.63 -20.27
CA LYS A 735 34.07 -21.71 -21.16
C LYS A 735 32.92 -22.66 -21.49
N ASP A 736 32.16 -23.08 -20.49
CA ASP A 736 31.00 -23.97 -20.64
C ASP A 736 29.86 -23.31 -21.44
N ALA A 737 29.76 -21.99 -21.35
CA ALA A 737 28.90 -21.16 -22.18
C ALA A 737 29.36 -21.08 -23.66
N GLY A 738 30.56 -21.56 -24.01
CA GLY A 738 31.14 -21.41 -25.34
C GLY A 738 31.65 -19.99 -25.63
N GLY A 739 31.96 -19.20 -24.60
CA GLY A 739 32.37 -17.81 -24.72
C GLY A 739 31.21 -16.86 -25.06
N PHE A 740 31.53 -15.82 -25.82
CA PHE A 740 30.60 -14.78 -26.24
C PHE A 740 30.16 -14.98 -27.70
N LYS A 741 28.87 -14.77 -28.00
CA LYS A 741 28.30 -14.97 -29.34
C LYS A 741 28.52 -13.76 -30.26
N GLY A 742 29.77 -13.52 -30.67
CA GLY A 742 30.13 -12.34 -31.47
C GLY A 742 29.45 -12.24 -32.84
N THR A 743 29.00 -13.34 -33.43
CA THR A 743 28.21 -13.32 -34.67
C THR A 743 26.85 -12.64 -34.51
N ASP A 744 26.25 -12.81 -33.33
CA ASP A 744 24.90 -12.33 -33.03
C ASP A 744 24.98 -10.98 -32.33
N PHE A 745 25.89 -10.87 -31.35
CA PHE A 745 26.06 -9.75 -30.43
C PHE A 745 27.52 -9.26 -30.42
N PRO A 746 27.97 -8.55 -31.47
CA PRO A 746 29.37 -8.15 -31.58
C PRO A 746 29.79 -7.04 -30.59
N ILE A 747 28.86 -6.19 -30.13
CA ILE A 747 29.22 -4.94 -29.43
C ILE A 747 28.49 -4.76 -28.11
N LEU A 748 27.15 -4.71 -28.10
CA LEU A 748 26.40 -4.14 -26.97
C LEU A 748 25.71 -5.21 -26.10
N PHE A 749 25.19 -6.28 -26.72
CA PHE A 749 24.32 -7.24 -26.03
C PHE A 749 25.03 -8.53 -25.58
N PHE A 750 26.34 -8.65 -25.77
CA PHE A 750 27.09 -9.88 -25.51
C PHE A 750 27.06 -10.32 -24.03
N ILE A 751 27.10 -9.38 -23.07
CA ILE A 751 26.96 -9.68 -21.64
C ILE A 751 25.53 -10.01 -21.25
N HIS A 752 24.55 -9.30 -21.82
CA HIS A 752 23.15 -9.58 -21.62
C HIS A 752 22.80 -11.00 -22.11
N ASP A 753 23.28 -11.39 -23.29
CA ASP A 753 23.15 -12.75 -23.81
C ASP A 753 23.79 -13.80 -22.88
N LEU A 754 25.01 -13.54 -22.39
CA LEU A 754 25.67 -14.45 -21.44
C LEU A 754 24.87 -14.58 -20.14
N CYS A 755 24.34 -13.48 -19.59
CA CYS A 755 23.48 -13.51 -18.42
C CYS A 755 22.24 -14.38 -18.68
N PHE A 756 21.56 -14.18 -19.81
CA PHE A 756 20.34 -14.92 -20.14
C PHE A 756 20.63 -16.43 -20.35
N ARG A 757 21.75 -16.79 -20.98
CA ARG A 757 22.17 -18.20 -21.11
C ARG A 757 22.48 -18.83 -19.76
N LEU A 758 23.21 -18.14 -18.89
CA LEU A 758 23.55 -18.66 -17.57
C LEU A 758 22.32 -18.71 -16.64
N HIS A 759 21.37 -17.79 -16.80
CA HIS A 759 20.09 -17.86 -16.12
C HIS A 759 19.30 -19.13 -16.51
N GLN A 760 19.30 -19.52 -17.79
CA GLN A 760 18.69 -20.81 -18.21
C GLN A 760 19.38 -22.03 -17.56
N GLN A 761 20.64 -21.89 -17.14
CA GLN A 761 21.38 -22.88 -16.36
C GLN A 761 21.21 -22.70 -14.83
N ARG A 762 20.21 -21.90 -14.41
CA ARG A 762 19.89 -21.59 -13.00
C ARG A 762 20.99 -20.87 -12.24
N LYS A 763 21.84 -20.11 -12.93
CA LYS A 763 22.78 -19.19 -12.29
C LYS A 763 22.10 -17.86 -11.94
N ILE A 764 22.53 -17.26 -10.84
CA ILE A 764 22.06 -15.94 -10.39
C ILE A 764 23.10 -14.87 -10.71
N HIS A 765 22.67 -13.66 -11.06
CA HIS A 765 23.58 -12.53 -11.27
C HIS A 765 23.41 -11.52 -10.16
N ILE A 766 24.52 -10.90 -9.75
CA ILE A 766 24.53 -9.98 -8.62
C ILE A 766 25.00 -8.61 -9.09
N TYR A 767 24.25 -7.58 -8.73
CA TYR A 767 24.73 -6.21 -8.69
C TYR A 767 25.33 -5.92 -7.31
N THR A 768 26.51 -5.29 -7.25
CA THR A 768 27.08 -4.81 -5.99
C THR A 768 27.47 -3.33 -6.08
N PRO A 769 26.93 -2.46 -5.19
CA PRO A 769 27.27 -1.04 -5.15
C PRO A 769 28.65 -0.78 -4.54
N TYR A 770 29.27 -1.81 -3.96
CA TYR A 770 30.58 -1.72 -3.31
C TYR A 770 31.76 -1.81 -4.28
N CYS A 771 31.50 -2.19 -5.54
CA CYS A 771 32.44 -2.03 -6.64
C CYS A 771 32.01 -0.80 -7.44
N TYR A 772 32.70 0.33 -7.26
CA TYR A 772 32.30 1.62 -7.83
C TYR A 772 33.29 2.12 -8.87
N SER A 773 32.76 2.45 -10.05
CA SER A 773 33.52 2.91 -11.20
C SER A 773 32.86 4.11 -11.88
N THR A 774 33.63 4.83 -12.68
CA THR A 774 33.16 5.99 -13.45
C THR A 774 33.73 5.96 -14.86
N ILE A 775 32.88 6.18 -15.85
CA ILE A 775 33.30 6.45 -17.22
C ILE A 775 33.26 7.96 -17.42
N LYS A 776 34.41 8.59 -17.64
CA LYS A 776 34.52 10.06 -17.79
C LYS A 776 34.26 10.53 -19.20
N THR A 777 34.68 9.72 -20.17
CA THR A 777 34.58 10.03 -21.59
C THR A 777 33.96 8.81 -22.24
N TYR A 778 32.73 8.95 -22.70
CA TYR A 778 32.12 7.93 -23.55
C TYR A 778 32.64 8.14 -24.98
N PRO A 779 32.89 7.07 -25.78
CA PRO A 779 33.14 7.24 -27.20
C PRO A 779 32.03 8.09 -27.85
N GLY A 780 32.39 8.93 -28.83
CA GLY A 780 31.50 9.95 -29.40
C GLY A 780 30.20 9.40 -30.00
N ILE A 781 29.35 10.30 -30.50
CA ILE A 781 28.08 9.94 -31.15
C ILE A 781 28.35 8.88 -32.24
N PRO A 782 27.70 7.69 -32.16
CA PRO A 782 27.90 6.64 -33.17
C PRO A 782 27.58 7.17 -34.57
N SER A 783 28.35 6.76 -35.57
CA SER A 783 27.98 6.98 -36.96
C SER A 783 26.66 6.28 -37.30
N ASP A 784 25.97 6.74 -38.36
CA ASP A 784 24.71 6.13 -38.81
C ASP A 784 24.84 4.62 -39.06
N ARG A 785 26.00 4.19 -39.57
CA ARG A 785 26.30 2.77 -39.82
C ARG A 785 26.42 1.97 -38.52
N GLU A 786 27.09 2.52 -37.51
CA GLU A 786 27.21 1.89 -36.19
C GLU A 786 25.86 1.83 -35.49
N LEU A 787 25.09 2.91 -35.54
CA LEU A 787 23.74 2.96 -34.98
C LEU A 787 22.84 1.91 -35.62
N LEU A 788 22.86 1.76 -36.94
CA LEU A 788 22.13 0.70 -37.65
C LEU A 788 22.57 -0.70 -37.20
N SER A 789 23.88 -0.92 -37.03
CA SER A 789 24.39 -2.20 -36.51
C SER A 789 23.87 -2.51 -35.11
N LEU A 790 23.88 -1.53 -34.21
CA LEU A 790 23.37 -1.68 -32.84
C LEU A 790 21.85 -1.90 -32.81
N GLN A 791 21.10 -1.28 -33.72
CA GLN A 791 19.66 -1.53 -33.86
C GLN A 791 19.37 -2.95 -34.32
N LEU A 792 20.12 -3.47 -35.29
CA LEU A 792 20.01 -4.87 -35.72
C LEU A 792 20.39 -5.84 -34.60
N GLU A 793 21.42 -5.50 -33.82
CA GLU A 793 21.83 -6.28 -32.65
C GLU A 793 20.73 -6.34 -31.58
N LYS A 794 20.11 -5.19 -31.25
CA LYS A 794 18.95 -5.11 -30.35
C LYS A 794 17.80 -5.99 -30.85
N ALA A 795 17.45 -5.88 -32.13
CA ALA A 795 16.35 -6.67 -32.71
C ALA A 795 16.61 -8.18 -32.61
N ARG A 796 17.86 -8.62 -32.87
CA ARG A 796 18.27 -10.03 -32.69
C ARG A 796 18.21 -10.45 -31.23
N PHE A 797 18.59 -9.57 -30.30
CA PHE A 797 18.53 -9.87 -28.86
C PHE A 797 17.08 -10.10 -28.43
N GLN A 798 16.18 -9.18 -28.81
CA GLN A 798 14.75 -9.28 -28.54
C GLN A 798 14.13 -10.55 -29.15
N GLN A 799 14.52 -10.90 -30.38
CA GLN A 799 14.08 -12.12 -31.04
C GLN A 799 14.60 -13.39 -30.34
N SER A 800 15.89 -13.42 -30.01
CA SER A 800 16.55 -14.59 -29.40
C SER A 800 16.02 -14.87 -28.00
N TRP A 801 15.70 -13.82 -27.26
CA TRP A 801 15.30 -13.86 -25.86
C TRP A 801 13.83 -13.50 -25.63
N PHE A 802 13.01 -13.56 -26.69
CA PHE A 802 11.60 -13.17 -26.66
C PHE A 802 10.87 -13.77 -25.45
N ASN A 803 10.93 -15.09 -25.28
CA ASN A 803 10.21 -15.78 -24.20
C ASN A 803 10.62 -15.30 -22.79
N LEU A 804 11.91 -14.99 -22.57
CA LEU A 804 12.37 -14.51 -21.26
C LEU A 804 12.00 -13.04 -21.03
N LEU A 805 12.08 -12.21 -22.06
CA LEU A 805 11.64 -10.81 -21.99
C LEU A 805 10.12 -10.71 -21.78
N ASP A 806 9.37 -11.58 -22.44
CA ASP A 806 7.91 -11.66 -22.40
C ASP A 806 7.38 -12.15 -21.05
N GLN A 807 8.11 -13.06 -20.39
CA GLN A 807 7.87 -13.44 -19.00
C GLN A 807 8.13 -12.29 -18.01
N GLY A 808 8.99 -11.34 -18.38
CA GLY A 808 9.40 -10.22 -17.54
C GLY A 808 10.56 -10.55 -16.60
N ASP A 809 11.14 -9.49 -16.02
CA ASP A 809 12.15 -9.61 -14.97
C ASP A 809 11.47 -9.84 -13.62
N PRO A 810 11.74 -10.95 -12.90
CA PRO A 810 11.14 -11.23 -11.60
C PRO A 810 11.46 -10.18 -10.53
N PHE A 811 12.56 -9.44 -10.69
CA PHE A 811 12.94 -8.36 -9.78
C PHE A 811 12.34 -7.01 -10.16
N TYR A 812 11.65 -6.90 -11.30
CA TYR A 812 10.98 -5.69 -11.73
C TYR A 812 9.50 -5.72 -11.36
N ASN A 813 9.07 -4.78 -10.51
CA ASN A 813 7.66 -4.62 -10.15
C ASN A 813 6.93 -3.80 -11.22
N GLN A 814 5.99 -4.43 -11.93
CA GLN A 814 5.22 -3.78 -13.01
C GLN A 814 4.28 -2.67 -12.51
N GLY A 815 3.93 -2.65 -11.22
CA GLY A 815 3.15 -1.58 -10.60
C GLY A 815 3.80 -0.19 -10.75
N LEU A 816 5.12 -0.13 -10.97
CA LEU A 816 5.83 1.13 -11.30
C LEU A 816 5.33 1.79 -12.59
N LEU A 817 4.78 1.00 -13.53
CA LEU A 817 4.18 1.51 -14.76
C LEU A 817 2.88 2.27 -14.46
N GLU A 818 2.05 1.71 -13.58
CA GLU A 818 0.78 2.31 -13.17
C GLU A 818 0.99 3.67 -12.49
N ASP A 819 2.01 3.76 -11.64
CA ASP A 819 2.39 4.96 -10.89
C ASP A 819 2.78 6.13 -11.82
N ARG A 820 3.10 5.83 -13.09
CA ARG A 820 3.43 6.81 -14.15
C ARG A 820 2.45 6.82 -15.31
N HIS A 821 1.31 6.14 -15.18
CA HIS A 821 0.29 6.04 -16.23
C HIS A 821 0.83 5.46 -17.55
N LEU A 822 1.80 4.55 -17.46
CA LEU A 822 2.32 3.81 -18.61
C LEU A 822 1.51 2.54 -18.82
N SER A 823 1.21 2.22 -20.08
CA SER A 823 0.49 1.00 -20.43
C SER A 823 1.42 -0.22 -20.33
N THR A 824 0.95 -1.28 -19.67
CA THR A 824 1.65 -2.58 -19.62
C THR A 824 1.86 -3.16 -21.02
N ASP A 825 0.89 -2.99 -21.92
CA ASP A 825 0.99 -3.47 -23.31
C ASP A 825 2.02 -2.67 -24.12
N GLU A 826 2.08 -1.35 -23.90
CA GLU A 826 3.08 -0.48 -24.53
C GLU A 826 4.49 -0.86 -24.05
N PHE A 827 4.65 -1.05 -22.74
CA PHE A 827 5.92 -1.50 -22.17
C PHE A 827 6.34 -2.87 -22.70
N ARG A 828 5.42 -3.84 -22.75
CA ARG A 828 5.70 -5.18 -23.30
C ARG A 828 6.09 -5.13 -24.77
N SER A 829 5.39 -4.33 -25.57
CA SER A 829 5.70 -4.07 -26.99
C SER A 829 7.12 -3.50 -27.13
N TRP A 830 7.45 -2.46 -26.37
CA TRP A 830 8.79 -1.85 -26.36
C TRP A 830 9.88 -2.82 -25.91
N LEU A 831 9.61 -3.62 -24.86
CA LEU A 831 10.56 -4.56 -24.28
C LEU A 831 10.87 -5.71 -25.25
N THR A 832 9.86 -6.24 -25.92
CA THR A 832 9.96 -7.48 -26.72
C THR A 832 10.01 -7.27 -28.24
N SER A 833 9.72 -6.06 -28.73
CA SER A 833 9.48 -5.78 -30.16
C SER A 833 8.27 -6.49 -30.76
N SER A 834 7.29 -6.89 -29.94
CA SER A 834 6.01 -7.38 -30.43
C SER A 834 5.10 -6.23 -30.85
N PRO A 835 4.27 -6.39 -31.91
CA PRO A 835 3.22 -5.41 -32.17
C PRO A 835 2.31 -5.32 -30.94
N ALA A 836 2.10 -4.11 -30.41
CA ALA A 836 1.13 -3.88 -29.35
C ALA A 836 -0.19 -4.52 -29.75
N ALA A 837 -0.77 -5.35 -28.87
CA ALA A 837 -2.09 -5.91 -29.10
C ALA A 837 -3.02 -4.73 -29.42
N SER A 838 -3.54 -4.69 -30.64
CA SER A 838 -4.43 -3.62 -31.06
C SER A 838 -5.61 -3.60 -30.09
N THR A 839 -5.68 -2.58 -29.23
CA THR A 839 -6.88 -2.26 -28.47
C THR A 839 -7.92 -1.79 -29.47
N HIS A 840 -8.53 -2.75 -30.18
CA HIS A 840 -9.83 -2.54 -30.79
C HIS A 840 -10.84 -2.51 -29.66
N THR A 841 -11.09 -1.30 -29.14
CA THR A 841 -12.38 -0.95 -28.59
C THR A 841 -13.40 -1.11 -29.71
N SER A 842 -13.98 -2.30 -29.85
CA SER A 842 -15.24 -2.47 -30.58
C SER A 842 -16.37 -2.26 -29.60
N THR A 843 -16.90 -1.03 -29.66
CA THR A 843 -18.25 -0.54 -29.34
C THR A 843 -18.97 -1.06 -28.11
#